data_AF-A0A2C6A6H9-F1
#
_entry.id   AF-A0A2C6A6H9-F1
#
_cell.length_a   1.000
_cell.length_b   1.000
_cell.length_c   1.000
_cell.angle_alpha   90.00
_cell.angle_beta   90.00
_cell.angle_gamma   90.00
#
_symmetry.space_group_name_H-M   'P 1'
#
loop_
_entity.id
_entity.type
_entity.pdbx_description
1 polymer ?
#
loop_
_entity_poly.entity_id
_entity_poly.type
_entity_poly.pdbx_seq_one_letter_code
_entity_poly.pdbx_strand_id
1 'polypeptide(L)'
;MYTSGSTGKPKGVQITHLAACCAVAALIVAAPAALRRGEGGTRWFQFTTPTFDPSVAEIFIALSVGNTLCACDRSRMLTDPEAAIAELGADSTKITPSIASLLRPERVPSLRYVWCSGETLIPRVIDKFAAAGENPSCNDSRNLINCYGPTEATIDCTFSHVSKKQRGSIIGTALATSSLVILDPSRRSDKPVPVGFSGELATGGPQLSPGYLDRPEQTAKSFVEIAPFGRLYRTGDRARLVEGVNGDLVIDFLGRISSDQIKISGRRIELGEIEAAITGSSVSEAAVVYASIGSPEEAGTSGSGNPKQLIAIVAPRHTSDPATVYKECRDRATSILQPHMRPSTIFMVQKLPRSVSGKIDRKSLQRMCASPRESGMTLLEAGKPDLSPREPANDDADQYHGDEMLRRVVNTVCKTVSVAPNQVTAMATLPSLGLDSLRVVQFLQRAREEGLPSLQFTDVLASSSIAELVERYRQLQGPQSTDSVDSDRDRRWQSLLEGFQKRHSENCIKTLSLNPGDIEAILPATTSQAITLASFLLSSLPSAFNPASSASSKAYIHHSVYEVASDFDLEVLVRAWTSVLNRYDIMRTVFMQVDDDLTPFAQCILSEDSPVARVQPRRYSADDHETFDGMVRKAQADAEKEASLTSPPRNLAVVESPGRSAIILSMHHSIFDGASLQLLLYDVEQEYFRKPAILRSGILTAVKRHFMEDRDEAASFWKSYLENSVFPAFPCIRATLPSEDEGPHGTTTFLSEVEMKGLQEKAARMQSSPLSVLQSAWAVILSTYTGERDVAFANIASDRFNDDLENCSAPALVIHPVRLTLDPQPGVTNMDVTTARTKENAEAFRHLHAPISSASYDTVLAFQQFAGGSGKDVLYRSVSVPAMGNDQAVMVEVYVTVSGKLEFVATPFSTALRRRSLTVNFYLQTSGREDLRHSTLR
;
A
#
# COMPACT_ATOMS: atom_id res chain seq x y z
N MET A 1 -40.38 -4.04 10.43
CA MET A 1 -40.10 -3.66 9.03
C MET A 1 -39.50 -4.85 8.28
N TYR A 2 -39.60 -4.92 6.96
CA TYR A 2 -39.12 -6.09 6.21
C TYR A 2 -37.85 -5.77 5.40
N THR A 3 -36.83 -6.63 5.52
CA THR A 3 -35.59 -6.57 4.74
C THR A 3 -35.49 -7.78 3.80
N SER A 4 -34.64 -7.70 2.77
CA SER A 4 -34.36 -8.84 1.89
C SER A 4 -33.68 -9.97 2.67
N GLY A 5 -34.02 -11.21 2.31
CA GLY A 5 -33.49 -12.39 3.00
C GLY A 5 -32.62 -13.23 2.07
N SER A 6 -31.53 -13.79 2.60
CA SER A 6 -30.60 -14.66 1.86
C SER A 6 -31.23 -15.92 1.24
N THR A 7 -32.47 -16.25 1.60
CA THR A 7 -33.26 -17.37 1.06
C THR A 7 -34.40 -16.91 0.14
N GLY A 8 -34.42 -15.65 -0.28
CA GLY A 8 -35.48 -15.02 -1.08
C GLY A 8 -36.81 -14.75 -0.36
N LYS A 9 -36.93 -15.07 0.93
CA LYS A 9 -38.08 -14.70 1.76
C LYS A 9 -37.73 -13.47 2.61
N PRO A 10 -38.50 -12.37 2.57
CA PRO A 10 -38.27 -11.20 3.41
C PRO A 10 -38.11 -11.56 4.90
N LYS A 11 -37.22 -10.86 5.59
CA LYS A 11 -36.97 -10.99 7.03
C LYS A 11 -37.66 -9.85 7.76
N GLY A 12 -38.57 -10.17 8.68
CA GLY A 12 -39.21 -9.16 9.52
C GLY A 12 -38.27 -8.74 10.65
N VAL A 13 -37.78 -7.51 10.63
CA VAL A 13 -37.04 -6.89 11.74
C VAL A 13 -38.03 -6.24 12.69
N GLN A 14 -38.00 -6.65 13.96
CA GLN A 14 -38.85 -6.08 15.00
C GLN A 14 -38.21 -4.78 15.54
N ILE A 15 -38.86 -3.64 15.34
CA ILE A 15 -38.40 -2.36 15.93
C ILE A 15 -39.25 -2.12 17.18
N THR A 16 -38.63 -2.07 18.35
CA THR A 16 -39.34 -1.79 19.60
C THR A 16 -39.57 -0.29 19.76
N HIS A 17 -40.56 0.09 20.56
CA HIS A 17 -40.84 1.49 20.86
C HIS A 17 -39.64 2.17 21.54
N LEU A 18 -38.95 1.45 22.44
CA LEU A 18 -37.73 1.93 23.09
C LEU A 18 -36.63 2.21 22.06
N ALA A 19 -36.34 1.27 21.17
CA ALA A 19 -35.31 1.43 20.15
C ALA A 19 -35.60 2.63 19.24
N ALA A 20 -36.86 2.79 18.79
CA ALA A 20 -37.27 3.92 17.97
C ALA A 20 -37.11 5.27 18.71
N CYS A 21 -37.57 5.36 19.97
CA CYS A 21 -37.40 6.55 20.79
C CYS A 21 -35.92 6.89 21.03
N CYS A 22 -35.09 5.89 21.33
CA CYS A 22 -33.65 6.07 21.53
C CYS A 22 -32.94 6.58 20.27
N ALA A 23 -33.28 6.04 19.09
CA ALA A 23 -32.72 6.48 17.81
C ALA A 23 -33.13 7.91 17.47
N VAL A 24 -34.44 8.21 17.55
CA VAL A 24 -35.00 9.55 17.27
C VAL A 24 -34.42 10.60 18.22
N ALA A 25 -34.36 10.33 19.53
CA ALA A 25 -33.80 11.25 20.50
C ALA A 25 -32.30 11.51 20.26
N ALA A 26 -31.52 10.47 19.95
CA ALA A 26 -30.10 10.63 19.67
C ALA A 26 -29.83 11.44 18.40
N LEU A 27 -30.62 11.23 17.34
CA LEU A 27 -30.55 12.02 16.11
C LEU A 27 -30.90 13.49 16.35
N ILE A 28 -31.90 13.79 17.19
CA ILE A 28 -32.26 15.17 17.57
C ILE A 28 -31.12 15.84 18.35
N VAL A 29 -30.46 15.12 19.26
CA VAL A 29 -29.32 15.65 20.03
C VAL A 29 -28.13 15.95 19.11
N ALA A 30 -27.84 15.06 18.16
CA ALA A 30 -26.77 15.22 17.18
C ALA A 30 -27.08 16.31 16.13
N ALA A 31 -28.36 16.56 15.85
CA ALA A 31 -28.78 17.53 14.85
C ALA A 31 -28.37 18.98 15.17
N PRO A 32 -28.23 19.84 14.14
CA PRO A 32 -28.04 21.29 14.28
C PRO A 32 -29.04 21.93 15.26
N ALA A 33 -28.59 22.94 16.00
CA ALA A 33 -29.43 23.61 17.00
C ALA A 33 -30.71 24.24 16.41
N ALA A 34 -30.69 24.65 15.13
CA ALA A 34 -31.85 25.20 14.44
C ALA A 34 -33.02 24.20 14.37
N LEU A 35 -32.72 22.90 14.23
CA LEU A 35 -33.71 21.82 14.23
C LEU A 35 -34.38 21.62 15.59
N ARG A 36 -33.82 22.21 16.66
CA ARG A 36 -34.28 22.10 18.06
C ARG A 36 -35.00 23.34 18.59
N ARG A 37 -34.98 24.48 17.86
CA ARG A 37 -35.59 25.75 18.32
C ARG A 37 -36.99 25.91 17.75
N GLY A 38 -38.01 25.80 18.60
CA GLY A 38 -39.43 25.82 18.23
C GLY A 38 -40.01 27.16 17.76
N GLU A 39 -39.26 28.27 17.78
CA GLU A 39 -39.75 29.56 17.30
C GLU A 39 -39.35 29.78 15.83
N GLY A 40 -40.25 29.42 14.91
CA GLY A 40 -40.08 29.56 13.45
C GLY A 40 -40.07 28.24 12.66
N GLY A 41 -39.90 27.10 13.34
CA GLY A 41 -40.15 25.72 12.89
C GLY A 41 -39.43 25.25 11.62
N THR A 42 -38.50 24.31 11.74
CA THR A 42 -37.94 23.58 10.59
C THR A 42 -39.07 22.85 9.83
N ARG A 43 -38.94 22.78 8.50
CA ARG A 43 -39.93 22.17 7.60
C ARG A 43 -39.32 20.94 6.94
N TRP A 44 -39.65 19.77 7.46
CA TRP A 44 -39.07 18.50 7.04
C TRP A 44 -39.83 17.89 5.86
N PHE A 45 -39.18 17.71 4.73
CA PHE A 45 -39.74 17.02 3.57
C PHE A 45 -39.72 15.50 3.78
N GLN A 46 -40.89 14.88 3.85
CA GLN A 46 -41.04 13.42 3.96
C GLN A 46 -40.87 12.78 2.58
N PHE A 47 -39.72 12.15 2.33
CA PHE A 47 -39.43 11.48 1.06
C PHE A 47 -39.57 9.95 1.19
N THR A 48 -39.24 9.40 2.34
CA THR A 48 -39.14 7.95 2.52
C THR A 48 -40.51 7.30 2.68
N THR A 49 -40.75 6.22 1.93
CA THR A 49 -41.96 5.40 2.06
C THR A 49 -42.05 4.81 3.47
N PRO A 50 -43.23 4.75 4.12
CA PRO A 50 -43.43 4.20 5.47
C PRO A 50 -43.21 2.68 5.61
N THR A 51 -42.61 2.05 4.61
CA THR A 51 -42.14 0.65 4.64
C THR A 51 -40.66 0.53 5.04
N PHE A 52 -39.93 1.64 5.05
CA PHE A 52 -38.50 1.71 5.41
C PHE A 52 -38.31 2.54 6.67
N ASP A 53 -37.27 2.21 7.44
CA ASP A 53 -36.98 2.82 8.74
C ASP A 53 -36.62 4.30 8.71
N PRO A 54 -35.98 4.88 7.67
CA PRO A 54 -35.77 6.32 7.62
C PRO A 54 -37.07 7.13 7.69
N SER A 55 -38.21 6.58 7.27
CA SER A 55 -39.52 7.26 7.43
C SER A 55 -39.88 7.51 8.91
N VAL A 56 -39.45 6.65 9.82
CA VAL A 56 -39.62 6.83 11.27
C VAL A 56 -38.82 8.04 11.73
N ALA A 57 -37.60 8.22 11.24
CA ALA A 57 -36.81 9.41 11.54
C ALA A 57 -37.48 10.67 10.97
N GLU A 58 -37.88 10.68 9.70
CA GLU A 58 -38.51 11.84 9.06
C GLU A 58 -39.76 12.31 9.83
N ILE A 59 -40.64 11.37 10.19
CA ILE A 59 -41.89 11.65 10.90
C ILE A 59 -41.61 12.09 12.34
N PHE A 60 -40.87 11.27 13.10
CA PHE A 60 -40.80 11.47 14.55
C PHE A 60 -39.72 12.46 14.98
N ILE A 61 -38.68 12.73 14.18
CA ILE A 61 -37.78 13.87 14.45
C ILE A 61 -38.58 15.17 14.33
N ALA A 62 -39.36 15.33 13.24
CA ALA A 62 -40.14 16.55 13.03
C ALA A 62 -41.18 16.75 14.15
N LEU A 63 -41.99 15.73 14.41
CA LEU A 63 -43.11 15.85 15.36
C LEU A 63 -42.65 15.97 16.82
N SER A 64 -41.51 15.38 17.21
CA SER A 64 -41.05 15.38 18.62
C SER A 64 -40.56 16.74 19.11
N VAL A 65 -40.21 17.66 18.21
CA VAL A 65 -39.66 19.00 18.55
C VAL A 65 -40.56 20.15 18.06
N GLY A 66 -41.76 19.84 17.59
CA GLY A 66 -42.73 20.85 17.12
C GLY A 66 -42.46 21.39 15.71
N ASN A 67 -41.69 20.69 14.89
CA ASN A 67 -41.42 21.04 13.49
C ASN A 67 -42.58 20.63 12.56
N THR A 68 -42.60 21.18 11.34
CA THR A 68 -43.62 20.83 10.34
C THR A 68 -43.16 19.67 9.46
N LEU A 69 -43.99 18.64 9.31
CA LEU A 69 -43.78 17.57 8.34
C LEU A 69 -44.48 17.93 7.01
N CYS A 70 -43.71 18.04 5.94
CA CYS A 70 -44.17 18.39 4.60
C CYS A 70 -44.21 17.13 3.73
N ALA A 71 -45.39 16.76 3.24
CA ALA A 71 -45.58 15.61 2.35
C ALA A 71 -46.31 16.04 1.06
N CYS A 72 -46.08 15.30 -0.03
CA CYS A 72 -46.83 15.46 -1.28
C CYS A 72 -47.14 14.09 -1.90
N ASP A 73 -48.01 14.08 -2.92
CA ASP A 73 -48.31 12.85 -3.64
C ASP A 73 -47.03 12.23 -4.25
N ARG A 74 -46.93 10.89 -4.21
CA ARG A 74 -45.72 10.19 -4.63
C ARG A 74 -45.40 10.39 -6.11
N SER A 75 -46.40 10.50 -6.98
CA SER A 75 -46.17 10.77 -8.40
C SER A 75 -45.51 12.15 -8.58
N ARG A 76 -46.06 13.16 -7.90
CA ARG A 76 -45.53 14.54 -7.89
C ARG A 76 -44.11 14.59 -7.33
N MET A 77 -43.86 13.90 -6.22
CA MET A 77 -42.55 13.80 -5.58
C MET A 77 -41.47 13.23 -6.52
N LEU A 78 -41.82 12.24 -7.35
CA LEU A 78 -40.87 11.57 -8.24
C LEU A 78 -40.72 12.28 -9.59
N THR A 79 -41.73 13.04 -10.04
CA THR A 79 -41.67 13.79 -11.31
C THR A 79 -40.83 15.06 -11.20
N ASP A 80 -41.04 15.87 -10.15
CA ASP A 80 -40.24 17.09 -9.90
C ASP A 80 -40.07 17.31 -8.39
N PRO A 81 -39.12 16.61 -7.74
CA PRO A 81 -38.85 16.77 -6.31
C PRO A 81 -38.38 18.19 -5.96
N GLU A 82 -37.69 18.88 -6.88
CA GLU A 82 -37.19 20.24 -6.66
C GLU A 82 -38.35 21.23 -6.50
N ALA A 83 -39.33 21.16 -7.41
CA ALA A 83 -40.53 22.00 -7.34
C ALA A 83 -41.36 21.71 -6.08
N ALA A 84 -41.51 20.44 -5.71
CA ALA A 84 -42.23 20.07 -4.49
C ALA A 84 -41.55 20.62 -3.22
N ILE A 85 -40.23 20.48 -3.10
CA ILE A 85 -39.44 21.00 -1.97
C ILE A 85 -39.58 22.52 -1.88
N ALA A 86 -39.43 23.22 -3.01
CA ALA A 86 -39.50 24.68 -3.08
C ALA A 86 -40.90 25.21 -2.71
N GLU A 87 -41.98 24.62 -3.25
CA GLU A 87 -43.36 25.03 -2.95
C GLU A 87 -43.72 24.81 -1.47
N LEU A 88 -43.29 23.67 -0.91
CA LEU A 88 -43.52 23.35 0.49
C LEU A 88 -42.62 24.18 1.43
N GLY A 89 -41.66 24.94 0.89
CA GLY A 89 -40.67 25.68 1.66
C GLY A 89 -39.88 24.79 2.59
N ALA A 90 -39.64 23.52 2.20
CA ALA A 90 -38.94 22.58 3.05
C ALA A 90 -37.45 22.95 3.15
N ASP A 91 -36.92 22.90 4.37
CA ASP A 91 -35.53 23.25 4.67
C ASP A 91 -34.69 22.04 5.07
N SER A 92 -35.33 20.90 5.33
CA SER A 92 -34.69 19.65 5.72
C SER A 92 -35.26 18.48 4.93
N THR A 93 -34.42 17.53 4.56
CA THR A 93 -34.86 16.26 3.94
C THR A 93 -33.90 15.13 4.27
N LYS A 94 -34.41 13.89 4.21
CA LYS A 94 -33.59 12.69 4.27
C LYS A 94 -33.78 11.85 3.03
N ILE A 95 -32.69 11.60 2.32
CA ILE A 95 -32.68 10.96 1.00
C ILE A 95 -31.42 10.11 0.84
N THR A 96 -31.37 9.28 -0.21
CA THR A 96 -30.12 8.58 -0.54
C THR A 96 -29.18 9.49 -1.32
N PRO A 97 -27.85 9.27 -1.28
CA PRO A 97 -26.89 9.94 -2.15
C PRO A 97 -27.30 9.95 -3.63
N SER A 98 -27.84 8.84 -4.16
CA SER A 98 -28.35 8.77 -5.52
C SER A 98 -29.42 9.83 -5.81
N ILE A 99 -30.39 10.03 -4.92
CA ILE A 99 -31.45 11.04 -5.08
C ILE A 99 -30.88 12.45 -4.87
N ALA A 100 -30.03 12.64 -3.85
CA ALA A 100 -29.37 13.92 -3.60
C ALA A 100 -28.56 14.41 -4.81
N SER A 101 -27.95 13.48 -5.56
CA SER A 101 -27.17 13.80 -6.76
C SER A 101 -28.00 14.45 -7.88
N LEU A 102 -29.31 14.17 -7.93
CA LEU A 102 -30.24 14.71 -8.93
C LEU A 102 -30.68 16.14 -8.59
N LEU A 103 -30.67 16.53 -7.31
CA LEU A 103 -31.10 17.85 -6.88
C LEU A 103 -30.08 18.93 -7.30
N ARG A 104 -30.58 20.05 -7.80
CA ARG A 104 -29.81 21.28 -8.06
C ARG A 104 -30.05 22.27 -6.94
N PRO A 105 -29.01 22.62 -6.17
CA PRO A 105 -29.17 23.50 -5.03
C PRO A 105 -29.79 24.87 -5.36
N GLU A 106 -29.61 25.37 -6.58
CA GLU A 106 -30.16 26.65 -7.05
C GLU A 106 -31.69 26.60 -7.22
N ARG A 107 -32.26 25.40 -7.41
CA ARG A 107 -33.71 25.16 -7.53
C ARG A 107 -34.39 24.84 -6.20
N VAL A 108 -33.62 24.59 -5.15
CA VAL A 108 -34.12 24.32 -3.79
C VAL A 108 -33.43 25.23 -2.75
N PRO A 109 -33.51 26.58 -2.90
CA PRO A 109 -32.77 27.51 -2.05
C PRO A 109 -33.20 27.49 -0.57
N SER A 110 -34.39 26.96 -0.27
CA SER A 110 -34.85 26.75 1.10
C SER A 110 -34.15 25.59 1.80
N LEU A 111 -33.61 24.62 1.04
CA LEU A 111 -33.06 23.38 1.56
C LEU A 111 -31.69 23.61 2.21
N ARG A 112 -31.66 23.62 3.54
CA ARG A 112 -30.48 23.85 4.37
C ARG A 112 -29.84 22.57 4.85
N TYR A 113 -30.64 21.55 5.20
CA TYR A 113 -30.16 20.30 5.78
C TYR A 113 -30.49 19.12 4.87
N VAL A 114 -29.46 18.53 4.26
CA VAL A 114 -29.59 17.33 3.43
C VAL A 114 -28.99 16.15 4.19
N TRP A 115 -29.84 15.25 4.64
CA TRP A 115 -29.44 14.04 5.35
C TRP A 115 -29.34 12.90 4.35
N CYS A 116 -28.17 12.31 4.22
CA CYS A 116 -27.90 11.13 3.41
C CYS A 116 -27.76 9.89 4.29
N SER A 117 -28.36 8.78 3.86
CA SER A 117 -28.15 7.45 4.46
C SER A 117 -28.43 6.37 3.42
N GLY A 118 -28.07 5.13 3.74
CA GLY A 118 -28.39 3.96 2.92
C GLY A 118 -27.40 3.67 1.77
N GLU A 119 -26.57 4.61 1.34
CA GLU A 119 -25.51 4.40 0.34
C GLU A 119 -24.23 5.15 0.75
N THR A 120 -23.08 4.76 0.21
CA THR A 120 -21.86 5.55 0.35
C THR A 120 -22.05 6.90 -0.31
N LEU A 121 -21.64 7.97 0.38
CA LEU A 121 -21.74 9.32 -0.14
C LEU A 121 -20.76 9.52 -1.31
N ILE A 122 -21.22 10.17 -2.38
CA ILE A 122 -20.41 10.39 -3.59
C ILE A 122 -19.88 11.83 -3.66
N PRO A 123 -18.70 12.08 -4.26
CA PRO A 123 -18.08 13.41 -4.31
C PRO A 123 -19.02 14.52 -4.82
N ARG A 124 -19.79 14.25 -5.88
CA ARG A 124 -20.74 15.21 -6.45
C ARG A 124 -21.80 15.71 -5.45
N VAL A 125 -22.22 14.88 -4.49
CA VAL A 125 -23.18 15.28 -3.45
C VAL A 125 -22.51 16.16 -2.41
N ILE A 126 -21.26 15.82 -2.04
CA ILE A 126 -20.42 16.62 -1.14
C ILE A 126 -20.22 18.02 -1.74
N ASP A 127 -19.83 18.13 -3.00
CA ASP A 127 -19.58 19.42 -3.66
C ASP A 127 -20.81 20.34 -3.66
N LYS A 128 -22.01 19.75 -3.85
CA LYS A 128 -23.28 20.49 -3.94
C LYS A 128 -23.78 20.98 -2.57
N PHE A 129 -23.68 20.15 -1.53
CA PHE A 129 -24.43 20.35 -0.29
C PHE A 129 -23.56 20.45 0.98
N ALA A 130 -22.28 20.07 0.93
CA ALA A 130 -21.39 20.21 2.09
C ALA A 130 -21.00 21.68 2.33
N ALA A 131 -20.77 22.01 3.59
CA ALA A 131 -20.29 23.32 3.99
C ALA A 131 -18.85 23.54 3.51
N ALA A 132 -18.51 24.80 3.19
CA ALA A 132 -17.18 25.16 2.67
C ALA A 132 -16.07 25.10 3.74
N GLY A 133 -16.41 25.27 5.02
CA GLY A 133 -15.47 25.20 6.13
C GLY A 133 -15.07 23.76 6.51
N GLU A 134 -13.88 23.61 7.11
CA GLU A 134 -13.40 22.31 7.63
C GLU A 134 -14.18 21.83 8.84
N ASN A 135 -14.78 22.78 9.59
CA ASN A 135 -15.64 22.50 10.72
C ASN A 135 -17.04 23.13 10.44
N PRO A 136 -17.96 22.36 9.85
CA PRO A 136 -19.29 22.85 9.48
C PRO A 136 -20.02 23.46 10.69
N SER A 137 -20.54 24.67 10.53
CA SER A 137 -21.34 25.35 11.56
C SER A 137 -22.82 25.16 11.29
N CYS A 138 -23.64 25.09 12.34
CA CYS A 138 -25.10 25.04 12.20
C CYS A 138 -25.71 26.26 11.49
N ASN A 139 -24.92 27.33 11.32
CA ASN A 139 -25.30 28.57 10.63
C ASN A 139 -24.92 28.60 9.15
N ASP A 140 -24.25 27.56 8.63
CA ASP A 140 -23.91 27.49 7.21
C ASP A 140 -25.18 27.40 6.36
N SER A 141 -25.14 28.02 5.17
CA SER A 141 -26.28 28.05 4.25
C SER A 141 -26.65 26.67 3.70
N ARG A 142 -25.72 25.70 3.75
CA ARG A 142 -25.91 24.31 3.35
C ARG A 142 -25.16 23.38 4.29
N ASN A 143 -25.84 22.32 4.69
CA ASN A 143 -25.35 21.31 5.62
C ASN A 143 -25.66 19.92 5.08
N LEU A 144 -24.61 19.19 4.72
CA LEU A 144 -24.70 17.78 4.37
C LEU A 144 -24.40 16.94 5.60
N ILE A 145 -25.29 16.00 5.87
CA ILE A 145 -25.19 15.08 6.99
C ILE A 145 -25.13 13.67 6.42
N ASN A 146 -24.13 12.88 6.80
CA ASN A 146 -24.03 11.47 6.47
C ASN A 146 -24.40 10.64 7.69
N CYS A 147 -25.38 9.75 7.54
CA CYS A 147 -25.80 8.81 8.58
C CYS A 147 -25.64 7.38 8.08
N TYR A 148 -25.43 6.45 9.00
CA TYR A 148 -25.44 5.02 8.69
C TYR A 148 -26.15 4.26 9.80
N GLY A 149 -26.96 3.29 9.41
CA GLY A 149 -27.39 2.19 10.26
C GLY A 149 -28.10 1.10 9.47
N PRO A 150 -28.00 -0.16 9.92
CA PRO A 150 -28.87 -1.22 9.45
C PRO A 150 -30.22 -1.17 10.18
N THR A 151 -31.27 -1.70 9.56
CA THR A 151 -32.61 -1.78 10.18
C THR A 151 -32.61 -2.55 11.49
N GLU A 152 -31.72 -3.52 11.65
CA GLU A 152 -31.54 -4.29 12.89
C GLU A 152 -31.01 -3.47 14.08
N ALA A 153 -30.45 -2.28 13.82
CA ALA A 153 -30.04 -1.30 14.81
C ALA A 153 -30.89 -0.02 14.75
N THR A 154 -32.08 -0.09 14.16
CA THR A 154 -33.11 0.96 14.13
C THR A 154 -32.64 2.30 13.55
N ILE A 155 -32.92 2.51 12.25
CA ILE A 155 -32.71 3.76 11.51
C ILE A 155 -31.22 4.04 11.24
N ASP A 156 -30.55 4.76 12.13
CA ASP A 156 -29.12 5.08 12.02
C ASP A 156 -28.48 4.93 13.39
N CYS A 157 -27.27 4.36 13.41
CA CYS A 157 -26.45 4.22 14.60
C CYS A 157 -25.19 5.10 14.57
N THR A 158 -24.89 5.75 13.43
CA THR A 158 -23.83 6.76 13.30
C THR A 158 -24.32 8.07 12.70
N PHE A 159 -23.54 9.11 12.93
CA PHE A 159 -23.83 10.46 12.44
C PHE A 159 -22.53 11.23 12.12
N SER A 160 -22.51 11.95 11.00
CA SER A 160 -21.42 12.82 10.58
C SER A 160 -21.94 14.11 9.94
N HIS A 161 -21.46 15.25 10.42
CA HIS A 161 -21.44 16.47 9.60
C HIS A 161 -20.37 16.35 8.54
N VAL A 162 -20.69 16.67 7.28
CA VAL A 162 -19.77 16.49 6.15
C VAL A 162 -19.21 17.85 5.73
N SER A 163 -17.89 17.98 5.75
CA SER A 163 -17.17 19.09 5.14
C SER A 163 -16.81 18.78 3.68
N LYS A 164 -16.51 19.80 2.88
CA LYS A 164 -16.09 19.60 1.47
C LYS A 164 -14.83 18.73 1.31
N LYS A 165 -13.94 18.73 2.31
CA LYS A 165 -12.72 17.91 2.28
C LYS A 165 -12.94 16.50 2.83
N GLN A 166 -14.10 16.19 3.43
CA GLN A 166 -14.33 14.87 4.02
C GLN A 166 -14.54 13.80 2.94
N ARG A 167 -14.00 12.61 3.18
CA ARG A 167 -14.26 11.45 2.33
C ARG A 167 -15.70 10.95 2.52
N GLY A 168 -16.36 10.61 1.42
CA GLY A 168 -17.73 10.08 1.45
C GLY A 168 -17.88 8.70 2.11
N SER A 169 -16.79 7.98 2.34
CA SER A 169 -16.76 6.73 3.11
C SER A 169 -16.86 6.93 4.62
N ILE A 170 -16.64 8.15 5.12
CA ILE A 170 -16.72 8.44 6.56
C ILE A 170 -18.19 8.52 6.98
N ILE A 171 -18.60 7.60 7.84
CA ILE A 171 -19.95 7.52 8.40
C ILE A 171 -20.06 8.16 9.79
N GLY A 172 -18.95 8.73 10.30
CA GLY A 172 -18.90 9.52 11.52
C GLY A 172 -18.72 8.69 12.79
N THR A 173 -19.27 9.18 13.89
CA THR A 173 -19.17 8.56 15.22
C THR A 173 -20.47 7.86 15.61
N ALA A 174 -20.41 7.01 16.63
CA ALA A 174 -21.60 6.38 17.20
C ALA A 174 -22.54 7.44 17.78
N LEU A 175 -23.84 7.27 17.57
CA LEU A 175 -24.86 8.02 18.29
C LEU A 175 -24.84 7.70 19.79
N ALA A 176 -25.29 8.63 20.63
CA ALA A 176 -25.26 8.50 22.09
C ALA A 176 -26.00 7.25 22.65
N THR A 177 -26.90 6.67 21.87
CA THR A 177 -27.67 5.45 22.22
C THR A 177 -27.18 4.20 21.50
N SER A 178 -25.98 4.26 20.89
CA SER A 178 -25.34 3.16 20.16
C SER A 178 -23.89 2.96 20.59
N SER A 179 -23.43 1.72 20.54
CA SER A 179 -22.02 1.36 20.72
C SER A 179 -21.50 0.66 19.48
N LEU A 180 -20.28 0.96 19.05
CA LEU A 180 -19.70 0.40 17.82
C LEU A 180 -18.37 -0.27 18.12
N VAL A 181 -18.17 -1.46 17.55
CA VAL A 181 -16.95 -2.26 17.69
C VAL A 181 -16.55 -2.76 16.31
N ILE A 182 -15.26 -2.69 16.00
CA ILE A 182 -14.70 -3.31 14.79
C ILE A 182 -14.09 -4.65 15.20
N LEU A 183 -14.68 -5.75 14.75
CA LEU A 183 -14.29 -7.11 15.08
C LEU A 183 -13.40 -7.71 13.99
N ASP A 184 -12.53 -8.63 14.37
CA ASP A 184 -11.68 -9.37 13.45
C ASP A 184 -12.57 -10.17 12.46
N PRO A 185 -12.41 -9.95 11.14
CA PRO A 185 -13.24 -10.59 10.12
C PRO A 185 -12.88 -12.08 9.92
N SER A 186 -11.80 -12.58 10.53
CA SER A 186 -11.40 -13.99 10.46
C SER A 186 -12.48 -14.88 11.06
N ARG A 187 -13.04 -15.81 10.28
CA ARG A 187 -14.07 -16.82 10.66
C ARG A 187 -14.98 -16.45 11.85
N ARG A 188 -15.51 -15.22 11.88
CA ARG A 188 -16.35 -14.67 12.97
C ARG A 188 -15.69 -14.66 14.35
N SER A 189 -14.44 -14.23 14.42
CA SER A 189 -13.75 -13.91 15.66
C SER A 189 -14.51 -12.82 16.42
N ASP A 190 -14.53 -12.95 17.74
CA ASP A 190 -15.15 -11.99 18.66
C ASP A 190 -14.12 -10.98 19.21
N LYS A 191 -12.89 -11.02 18.69
CA LYS A 191 -11.82 -10.11 19.11
C LYS A 191 -11.94 -8.78 18.36
N PRO A 192 -11.87 -7.63 19.07
CA PRO A 192 -11.74 -6.33 18.40
C PRO A 192 -10.38 -6.21 17.69
N VAL A 193 -10.33 -5.40 16.64
CA VAL A 193 -9.08 -5.05 15.95
C VAL A 193 -8.51 -3.70 16.43
N PRO A 194 -7.19 -3.47 16.31
CA PRO A 194 -6.58 -2.16 16.56
C PRO A 194 -7.18 -1.01 15.72
N VAL A 195 -6.92 0.24 16.12
CA VAL A 195 -7.34 1.41 15.36
C VAL A 195 -6.70 1.40 13.96
N GLY A 196 -7.38 1.91 12.94
CA GLY A 196 -6.90 1.87 11.55
C GLY A 196 -6.98 0.51 10.87
N PHE A 197 -7.12 -0.59 11.61
CA PHE A 197 -7.21 -1.94 11.04
C PHE A 197 -8.62 -2.21 10.52
N SER A 198 -8.69 -2.89 9.38
CA SER A 198 -9.95 -3.24 8.74
C SER A 198 -10.60 -4.45 9.42
N GLY A 199 -11.89 -4.36 9.73
CA GLY A 199 -12.66 -5.48 10.27
C GLY A 199 -14.17 -5.39 10.05
N GLU A 200 -14.93 -6.25 10.72
CA GLU A 200 -16.39 -6.26 10.69
C GLU A 200 -16.97 -5.26 11.68
N LEU A 201 -17.83 -4.37 11.18
CA LEU A 201 -18.58 -3.46 12.04
C LEU A 201 -19.67 -4.24 12.81
N ALA A 202 -19.68 -4.08 14.13
CA ALA A 202 -20.72 -4.56 15.01
C ALA A 202 -21.29 -3.40 15.82
N THR A 203 -22.61 -3.41 16.04
CA THR A 203 -23.32 -2.34 16.75
C THR A 203 -24.10 -2.88 17.92
N GLY A 204 -24.14 -2.13 19.02
CA GLY A 204 -24.82 -2.47 20.27
C GLY A 204 -25.64 -1.29 20.80
N GLY A 205 -26.19 -1.45 22.00
CA GLY A 205 -26.98 -0.43 22.68
C GLY A 205 -28.49 -0.62 22.56
N PRO A 206 -29.29 0.27 23.18
CA PRO A 206 -30.75 0.17 23.25
C PRO A 206 -31.47 0.30 21.89
N GLN A 207 -30.76 0.72 20.82
CA GLN A 207 -31.32 0.76 19.46
C GLN A 207 -31.47 -0.62 18.81
N LEU A 208 -30.89 -1.68 19.39
CA LEU A 208 -30.94 -3.02 18.80
C LEU A 208 -32.34 -3.62 18.78
N SER A 209 -32.68 -4.22 17.64
CA SER A 209 -33.82 -5.11 17.51
C SER A 209 -33.65 -6.36 18.41
N PRO A 210 -34.75 -6.91 18.97
CA PRO A 210 -34.73 -8.21 19.63
C PRO A 210 -34.40 -9.35 18.64
N GLY A 211 -34.58 -9.14 17.34
CA GLY A 211 -34.20 -10.09 16.30
C GLY A 211 -35.09 -10.08 15.06
N TYR A 212 -35.05 -11.20 14.36
CA TYR A 212 -35.89 -11.48 13.20
C TYR A 212 -37.15 -12.25 13.62
N LEU A 213 -38.31 -11.75 13.21
CA LEU A 213 -39.62 -12.36 13.46
C LEU A 213 -39.64 -13.80 12.94
N ASP A 214 -39.98 -14.74 13.83
CA ASP A 214 -40.06 -16.18 13.57
C ASP A 214 -38.77 -16.79 12.97
N ARG A 215 -37.60 -16.19 13.24
CA ARG A 215 -36.29 -16.70 12.77
C ARG A 215 -35.23 -16.70 13.87
N PRO A 216 -35.37 -17.58 14.89
CA PRO A 216 -34.44 -17.63 16.03
C PRO A 216 -33.01 -18.00 15.61
N GLU A 217 -32.83 -18.94 14.69
CA GLU A 217 -31.48 -19.34 14.23
C GLU A 217 -30.74 -18.21 13.51
N GLN A 218 -31.44 -17.45 12.65
CA GLN A 218 -30.85 -16.31 11.95
C GLN A 218 -30.58 -15.17 12.92
N THR A 219 -31.43 -15.01 13.94
CA THR A 219 -31.22 -14.05 15.02
C THR A 219 -29.95 -14.38 15.79
N ALA A 220 -29.79 -15.60 16.28
CA ALA A 220 -28.59 -16.02 17.00
C ALA A 220 -27.31 -15.94 16.15
N LYS A 221 -27.42 -16.06 14.82
CA LYS A 221 -26.28 -15.90 13.90
C LYS A 221 -25.83 -14.45 13.71
N SER A 222 -26.72 -13.47 13.87
CA SER A 222 -26.40 -12.05 13.62
C SER A 222 -26.34 -11.22 14.89
N PHE A 223 -27.10 -11.58 15.91
CA PHE A 223 -27.14 -10.95 17.23
C PHE A 223 -26.41 -11.86 18.22
N VAL A 224 -25.25 -11.43 18.67
CA VAL A 224 -24.30 -12.21 19.47
C VAL A 224 -24.02 -11.51 20.80
N GLU A 225 -23.74 -12.28 21.84
CA GLU A 225 -23.27 -11.77 23.13
C GLU A 225 -21.75 -11.88 23.19
N ILE A 226 -21.06 -10.73 23.26
CA ILE A 226 -19.59 -10.70 23.30
C ILE A 226 -19.16 -9.89 24.52
N ALA A 227 -18.51 -10.54 25.49
CA ALA A 227 -17.95 -9.83 26.64
C ALA A 227 -16.67 -9.06 26.23
N PRO A 228 -16.43 -7.84 26.78
CA PRO A 228 -17.27 -7.09 27.73
C PRO A 228 -18.34 -6.20 27.06
N PHE A 229 -18.51 -6.28 25.75
CA PHE A 229 -19.37 -5.39 24.95
C PHE A 229 -20.88 -5.67 25.08
N GLY A 230 -21.26 -6.86 25.55
CA GLY A 230 -22.65 -7.30 25.66
C GLY A 230 -23.25 -7.68 24.30
N ARG A 231 -24.55 -7.43 24.13
CA ARG A 231 -25.29 -7.79 22.93
C ARG A 231 -24.93 -6.90 21.75
N LEU A 232 -24.42 -7.51 20.69
CA LEU A 232 -24.02 -6.86 19.45
C LEU A 232 -24.74 -7.46 18.24
N TYR A 233 -25.08 -6.63 17.27
CA TYR A 233 -25.47 -7.03 15.92
C TYR A 233 -24.26 -6.91 14.99
N ARG A 234 -23.84 -8.03 14.40
CA ARG A 234 -22.78 -8.08 13.36
C ARG A 234 -23.39 -7.65 12.03
N THR A 235 -22.96 -6.51 11.48
CA THR A 235 -23.64 -5.88 10.33
C THR A 235 -23.31 -6.55 9.00
N GLY A 236 -22.21 -7.33 8.93
CA GLY A 236 -21.63 -7.84 7.70
C GLY A 236 -20.96 -6.76 6.83
N ASP A 237 -20.80 -5.56 7.38
CA ASP A 237 -20.12 -4.45 6.72
C ASP A 237 -18.67 -4.35 7.21
N ARG A 238 -17.78 -4.01 6.29
CA ARG A 238 -16.36 -3.82 6.55
C ARG A 238 -16.12 -2.36 6.92
N ALA A 239 -15.41 -2.11 8.00
CA ALA A 239 -15.07 -0.75 8.43
C ALA A 239 -13.75 -0.73 9.23
N ARG A 240 -13.31 0.48 9.57
CA ARG A 240 -12.19 0.73 10.49
C ARG A 240 -12.37 2.07 11.19
N LEU A 241 -11.61 2.29 12.26
CA LEU A 241 -11.50 3.59 12.91
C LEU A 241 -10.36 4.40 12.31
N VAL A 242 -10.61 5.66 11.96
CA VAL A 242 -9.62 6.61 11.43
C VAL A 242 -9.68 7.92 12.19
N GLU A 243 -8.64 8.74 12.07
CA GLU A 243 -8.61 10.06 12.70
C GLU A 243 -9.50 11.05 11.95
N GLY A 244 -10.43 11.67 12.68
CA GLY A 244 -11.32 12.74 12.26
C GLY A 244 -10.62 14.09 12.14
N VAL A 245 -11.34 15.11 11.68
CA VAL A 245 -10.81 16.48 11.52
C VAL A 245 -10.31 17.03 12.85
N ASN A 246 -11.09 16.79 13.91
CA ASN A 246 -10.85 17.32 15.26
C ASN A 246 -9.96 16.40 16.12
N GLY A 247 -9.38 15.34 15.52
CA GLY A 247 -8.55 14.36 16.22
C GLY A 247 -9.35 13.26 16.94
N ASP A 248 -10.67 13.27 16.84
CA ASP A 248 -11.56 12.22 17.31
C ASP A 248 -11.50 10.98 16.41
N LEU A 249 -11.86 9.80 16.93
CA LEU A 249 -11.94 8.59 16.10
C LEU A 249 -13.29 8.50 15.41
N VAL A 250 -13.28 8.47 14.08
CA VAL A 250 -14.46 8.33 13.24
C VAL A 250 -14.40 7.02 12.45
N ILE A 251 -15.56 6.56 11.97
CA ILE A 251 -15.66 5.28 11.27
C ILE A 251 -15.59 5.50 9.77
N ASP A 252 -14.65 4.77 9.15
CA ASP A 252 -14.47 4.68 7.71
C ASP A 252 -15.10 3.38 7.18
N PHE A 253 -16.15 3.51 6.38
CA PHE A 253 -16.89 2.40 5.78
C PHE A 253 -16.18 1.90 4.52
N LEU A 254 -15.82 0.62 4.51
CA LEU A 254 -15.00 -0.04 3.48
C LEU A 254 -15.82 -0.99 2.59
N GLY A 255 -17.14 -0.85 2.59
CA GLY A 255 -18.05 -1.71 1.84
C GLY A 255 -18.50 -2.94 2.63
N ARG A 256 -18.83 -4.02 1.92
CA ARG A 256 -19.28 -5.27 2.54
C ARG A 256 -18.16 -6.30 2.62
N ILE A 257 -18.23 -7.17 3.62
CA ILE A 257 -17.31 -8.30 3.75
C ILE A 257 -17.59 -9.36 2.68
N SER A 258 -18.87 -9.63 2.41
CA SER A 258 -19.29 -10.53 1.33
C SER A 258 -19.75 -9.75 0.10
N SER A 259 -19.42 -10.27 -1.09
CA SER A 259 -19.96 -9.79 -2.36
C SER A 259 -21.39 -10.26 -2.62
N ASP A 260 -21.93 -11.12 -1.76
CA ASP A 260 -23.28 -11.70 -1.86
C ASP A 260 -24.39 -10.67 -1.64
N GLN A 261 -24.07 -9.50 -1.11
CA GLN A 261 -25.05 -8.49 -0.76
C GLN A 261 -24.59 -7.11 -1.26
N ILE A 262 -25.48 -6.37 -1.88
CA ILE A 262 -25.19 -5.03 -2.42
C ILE A 262 -26.29 -4.05 -2.02
N LYS A 263 -26.05 -2.76 -2.24
CA LYS A 263 -27.08 -1.72 -2.12
C LYS A 263 -27.31 -1.07 -3.48
N ILE A 264 -28.54 -1.13 -4.00
CA ILE A 264 -28.97 -0.45 -5.23
C ILE A 264 -30.13 0.47 -4.87
N SER A 265 -30.01 1.77 -5.15
CA SER A 265 -31.05 2.77 -4.88
C SER A 265 -31.55 2.75 -3.43
N GLY A 266 -30.62 2.64 -2.47
CA GLY A 266 -30.86 2.56 -1.03
C GLY A 266 -31.44 1.23 -0.54
N ARG A 267 -31.62 0.24 -1.42
CA ARG A 267 -32.20 -1.07 -1.07
C ARG A 267 -31.10 -2.09 -0.90
N ARG A 268 -31.10 -2.77 0.24
CA ARG A 268 -30.24 -3.92 0.51
C ARG A 268 -30.74 -5.10 -0.35
N ILE A 269 -29.94 -5.58 -1.29
CA ILE A 269 -30.26 -6.69 -2.19
C ILE A 269 -29.28 -7.83 -1.93
N GLU A 270 -29.79 -9.02 -1.65
CA GLU A 270 -29.02 -10.25 -1.59
C GLU A 270 -28.90 -10.83 -3.01
N LEU A 271 -27.70 -10.92 -3.57
CA LEU A 271 -27.47 -11.51 -4.89
C LEU A 271 -27.90 -12.97 -4.93
N GLY A 272 -27.74 -13.69 -3.81
CA GLY A 272 -28.24 -15.05 -3.63
C GLY A 272 -29.75 -15.22 -3.83
N GLU A 273 -30.55 -14.17 -3.59
CA GLU A 273 -31.99 -14.18 -3.85
C GLU A 273 -32.29 -14.16 -5.36
N ILE A 274 -31.53 -13.35 -6.11
CA ILE A 274 -31.63 -13.30 -7.57
C ILE A 274 -31.14 -14.63 -8.15
N GLU A 275 -30.02 -15.16 -7.66
CA GLU A 275 -29.48 -16.47 -8.02
C GLU A 275 -30.52 -17.58 -7.80
N ALA A 276 -31.15 -17.63 -6.62
CA ALA A 276 -32.17 -18.64 -6.31
C ALA A 276 -33.43 -18.50 -7.19
N ALA A 277 -33.84 -17.27 -7.53
CA ALA A 277 -34.99 -17.03 -8.38
C ALA A 277 -34.75 -17.47 -9.83
N ILE A 278 -33.57 -17.18 -10.39
CA ILE A 278 -33.23 -17.54 -11.77
C ILE A 278 -32.76 -18.99 -11.91
N THR A 279 -32.35 -19.64 -10.80
CA THR A 279 -32.07 -21.08 -10.79
C THR A 279 -33.36 -21.86 -11.01
N GLY A 280 -33.43 -22.57 -12.14
CA GLY A 280 -34.58 -23.34 -12.59
C GLY A 280 -34.19 -24.77 -12.99
N SER A 281 -35.02 -25.40 -13.82
CA SER A 281 -34.80 -26.76 -14.31
C SER A 281 -33.64 -26.87 -15.32
N SER A 282 -33.40 -25.84 -16.12
CA SER A 282 -32.33 -25.79 -17.13
C SER A 282 -31.01 -25.19 -16.63
N VAL A 283 -30.98 -24.61 -15.43
CA VAL A 283 -29.80 -23.96 -14.83
C VAL A 283 -29.30 -24.83 -13.67
N SER A 284 -28.06 -25.30 -13.75
CA SER A 284 -27.45 -26.10 -12.68
C SER A 284 -26.95 -25.21 -11.54
N GLU A 285 -26.32 -24.08 -11.88
CA GLU A 285 -25.82 -23.10 -10.93
C GLU A 285 -25.96 -21.67 -11.51
N ALA A 286 -26.22 -20.69 -10.66
CA ALA A 286 -26.28 -19.28 -11.02
C ALA A 286 -25.46 -18.42 -10.06
N ALA A 287 -24.77 -17.42 -10.60
CA ALA A 287 -24.09 -16.38 -9.84
C ALA A 287 -24.55 -15.02 -10.36
N VAL A 288 -24.79 -14.06 -9.47
CA VAL A 288 -25.13 -12.69 -9.87
C VAL A 288 -24.05 -11.76 -9.35
N VAL A 289 -23.66 -10.79 -10.17
CA VAL A 289 -22.67 -9.76 -9.85
C VAL A 289 -23.19 -8.38 -10.22
N TYR A 290 -22.65 -7.34 -9.57
CA TYR A 290 -22.91 -5.94 -9.91
C TYR A 290 -21.64 -5.33 -10.52
N ALA A 291 -21.62 -5.20 -11.85
CA ALA A 291 -20.42 -4.82 -12.62
C ALA A 291 -20.79 -4.04 -13.89
N SER A 292 -19.81 -3.39 -14.50
CA SER A 292 -19.91 -2.79 -15.83
C SER A 292 -19.46 -3.80 -16.88
N ILE A 293 -19.92 -3.65 -18.13
CA ILE A 293 -19.52 -4.50 -19.27
C ILE A 293 -18.58 -3.68 -20.16
N GLY A 294 -17.42 -4.23 -20.53
CA GLY A 294 -16.40 -3.57 -21.37
C GLY A 294 -15.30 -2.84 -20.58
N SER A 295 -14.19 -2.51 -21.25
CA SER A 295 -13.06 -1.80 -20.65
C SER A 295 -13.31 -0.28 -20.54
N PRO A 296 -12.66 0.43 -19.61
CA PRO A 296 -12.74 1.89 -19.53
C PRO A 296 -12.21 2.62 -20.78
N GLU A 297 -11.35 1.97 -21.57
CA GLU A 297 -10.66 2.58 -22.71
C GLU A 297 -11.53 2.66 -23.98
N GLU A 298 -12.60 1.89 -24.09
CA GLU A 298 -13.54 1.96 -25.22
C GLU A 298 -14.54 3.13 -25.10
N ALA A 299 -14.58 3.83 -23.96
CA ALA A 299 -15.40 5.01 -23.74
C ALA A 299 -14.66 6.28 -24.19
N GLY A 300 -14.75 6.61 -25.48
CA GLY A 300 -14.17 7.83 -26.04
C GLY A 300 -14.59 9.10 -25.27
N THR A 301 -13.59 9.91 -24.89
CA THR A 301 -13.55 11.37 -24.58
C THR A 301 -14.72 12.08 -23.88
N SER A 302 -15.71 11.38 -23.34
CA SER A 302 -16.77 11.92 -22.48
C SER A 302 -16.78 11.09 -21.21
N GLY A 303 -16.35 11.69 -20.08
CA GLY A 303 -16.09 11.03 -18.79
C GLY A 303 -17.28 10.39 -18.06
N SER A 304 -18.04 9.53 -18.76
CA SER A 304 -19.11 8.70 -18.21
C SER A 304 -18.75 7.24 -18.47
N GLY A 305 -18.05 6.60 -17.53
CA GLY A 305 -17.84 5.15 -17.58
C GLY A 305 -19.17 4.39 -17.63
N ASN A 306 -19.18 3.18 -18.21
CA ASN A 306 -20.38 2.36 -18.32
C ASN A 306 -21.04 2.14 -16.94
N PRO A 307 -22.36 2.37 -16.80
CA PRO A 307 -23.04 2.23 -15.51
C PRO A 307 -23.00 0.78 -15.03
N LYS A 308 -22.72 0.58 -13.74
CA LYS A 308 -22.79 -0.75 -13.11
C LYS A 308 -24.22 -1.28 -13.14
N GLN A 309 -24.38 -2.53 -13.52
CA GLN A 309 -25.67 -3.20 -13.64
C GLN A 309 -25.65 -4.61 -13.04
N LEU A 310 -26.83 -5.18 -12.78
CA LEU A 310 -26.96 -6.56 -12.32
C LEU A 310 -26.76 -7.51 -13.50
N ILE A 311 -25.71 -8.32 -13.43
CA ILE A 311 -25.35 -9.31 -14.45
C ILE A 311 -25.53 -10.71 -13.84
N ALA A 312 -26.33 -11.55 -14.49
CA ALA A 312 -26.47 -12.95 -14.15
C ALA A 312 -25.50 -13.80 -14.98
N ILE A 313 -24.86 -14.77 -14.35
CA ILE A 313 -23.92 -15.69 -14.99
C ILE A 313 -24.37 -17.10 -14.61
N VAL A 314 -24.76 -17.89 -15.61
CA VAL A 314 -25.42 -19.17 -15.40
C VAL A 314 -24.62 -20.32 -16.01
N ALA A 315 -24.58 -21.45 -15.29
CA ALA A 315 -24.12 -22.72 -15.82
C ALA A 315 -25.34 -23.58 -16.17
N PRO A 316 -25.44 -24.10 -17.40
CA PRO A 316 -26.56 -24.94 -17.80
C PRO A 316 -26.49 -26.31 -17.09
N ARG A 317 -27.64 -26.97 -16.93
CA ARG A 317 -27.68 -28.39 -16.58
C ARG A 317 -27.42 -29.20 -17.86
N HIS A 318 -26.52 -30.19 -17.83
CA HIS A 318 -26.19 -31.00 -19.01
C HIS A 318 -27.49 -31.47 -19.69
N THR A 319 -27.68 -31.09 -20.97
CA THR A 319 -28.85 -31.28 -21.88
C THR A 319 -29.66 -30.01 -22.28
N SER A 320 -29.50 -28.85 -21.63
CA SER A 320 -30.28 -27.65 -21.98
C SER A 320 -29.61 -26.75 -23.03
N ASP A 321 -30.37 -26.34 -24.06
CA ASP A 321 -29.92 -25.39 -25.08
C ASP A 321 -29.83 -23.93 -24.54
N PRO A 322 -28.84 -23.12 -24.97
CA PRO A 322 -28.68 -21.72 -24.52
C PRO A 322 -29.92 -20.84 -24.65
N ALA A 323 -30.72 -21.01 -25.71
CA ALA A 323 -31.95 -20.22 -25.88
C ALA A 323 -33.04 -20.61 -24.87
N THR A 324 -33.10 -21.90 -24.51
CA THR A 324 -33.98 -22.43 -23.45
C THR A 324 -33.57 -21.90 -22.08
N VAL A 325 -32.27 -21.91 -21.77
CA VAL A 325 -31.72 -21.37 -20.52
C VAL A 325 -32.01 -19.87 -20.38
N TYR A 326 -31.77 -19.09 -21.44
CA TYR A 326 -32.07 -17.66 -21.47
C TYR A 326 -33.55 -17.37 -21.22
N LYS A 327 -34.44 -18.09 -21.91
CA LYS A 327 -35.90 -17.93 -21.78
C LYS A 327 -36.37 -18.26 -20.36
N GLU A 328 -35.92 -19.37 -19.78
CA GLU A 328 -36.30 -19.76 -18.41
C GLU A 328 -35.83 -18.75 -17.37
N CYS A 329 -34.57 -18.30 -17.43
CA CYS A 329 -34.03 -17.29 -16.50
C CYS A 329 -34.84 -15.98 -16.54
N ARG A 330 -35.15 -15.49 -17.74
CA ARG A 330 -35.89 -14.23 -17.94
C ARG A 330 -37.33 -14.34 -17.43
N ASP A 331 -38.03 -15.42 -17.75
CA ASP A 331 -39.43 -15.62 -17.38
C ASP A 331 -39.57 -15.83 -15.85
N ARG A 332 -38.61 -16.51 -15.21
CA ARG A 332 -38.52 -16.65 -13.75
C ARG A 332 -38.17 -15.36 -13.03
N ALA A 333 -37.16 -14.62 -13.51
CA ALA A 333 -36.82 -13.30 -12.96
C ALA A 333 -38.03 -12.35 -13.02
N THR A 334 -38.83 -12.41 -14.08
CA THR A 334 -40.01 -11.57 -14.25
C THR A 334 -41.15 -11.93 -13.29
N SER A 335 -41.35 -13.22 -13.01
CA SER A 335 -42.42 -13.73 -12.15
C SER A 335 -42.11 -13.65 -10.65
N ILE A 336 -40.84 -13.79 -10.26
CA ILE A 336 -40.42 -13.89 -8.84
C ILE A 336 -39.82 -12.57 -8.33
N LEU A 337 -39.04 -11.86 -9.16
CA LEU A 337 -38.26 -10.71 -8.70
C LEU A 337 -38.95 -9.38 -9.04
N GLN A 338 -38.79 -8.41 -8.13
CA GLN A 338 -39.17 -7.03 -8.38
C GLN A 338 -38.31 -6.41 -9.50
N PRO A 339 -38.80 -5.40 -10.25
CA PRO A 339 -38.09 -4.83 -11.41
C PRO A 339 -36.63 -4.47 -11.14
N HIS A 340 -36.32 -3.86 -10.00
CA HIS A 340 -34.97 -3.44 -9.61
C HIS A 340 -34.00 -4.59 -9.23
N MET A 341 -34.49 -5.82 -9.11
CA MET A 341 -33.70 -7.02 -8.81
C MET A 341 -33.49 -7.90 -10.05
N ARG A 342 -34.05 -7.51 -11.20
CA ARG A 342 -33.96 -8.28 -12.44
C ARG A 342 -32.60 -8.00 -13.11
N PRO A 343 -31.78 -9.02 -13.39
CA PRO A 343 -30.55 -8.84 -14.15
C PRO A 343 -30.85 -8.27 -15.54
N SER A 344 -30.06 -7.29 -15.96
CA SER A 344 -30.18 -6.65 -17.29
C SER A 344 -29.41 -7.43 -18.36
N THR A 345 -28.48 -8.28 -17.96
CA THR A 345 -27.67 -9.11 -18.86
C THR A 345 -27.48 -10.51 -18.28
N ILE A 346 -27.50 -11.53 -19.13
CA ILE A 346 -27.29 -12.93 -18.74
C ILE A 346 -26.16 -13.53 -19.58
N PHE A 347 -25.08 -13.96 -18.94
CA PHE A 347 -23.98 -14.72 -19.55
C PHE A 347 -24.08 -16.20 -19.19
N MET A 348 -23.58 -17.06 -20.08
CA MET A 348 -23.42 -18.48 -19.85
C MET A 348 -21.94 -18.86 -19.79
N VAL A 349 -21.62 -19.73 -18.85
CA VAL A 349 -20.30 -20.36 -18.69
C VAL A 349 -20.45 -21.86 -18.54
N GLN A 350 -19.42 -22.63 -18.88
CA GLN A 350 -19.44 -24.09 -18.67
C GLN A 350 -19.47 -24.47 -17.20
N LYS A 351 -18.71 -23.74 -16.38
CA LYS A 351 -18.62 -23.94 -14.94
C LYS A 351 -18.35 -22.59 -14.30
N LEU A 352 -19.04 -22.30 -13.20
CA LEU A 352 -18.74 -21.10 -12.43
C LEU A 352 -17.33 -21.24 -11.82
N PRO A 353 -16.45 -20.22 -11.99
CA PRO A 353 -15.14 -20.24 -11.38
C PRO A 353 -15.32 -20.34 -9.87
N ARG A 354 -14.54 -21.22 -9.26
CA ARG A 354 -14.56 -21.44 -7.82
C ARG A 354 -13.22 -20.99 -7.26
N SER A 355 -13.27 -20.32 -6.14
CA SER A 355 -12.09 -20.07 -5.31
C SER A 355 -11.49 -21.41 -4.86
N VAL A 356 -10.25 -21.36 -4.37
CA VAL A 356 -9.56 -22.49 -3.75
C VAL A 356 -10.34 -23.11 -2.59
N SER A 357 -11.28 -22.36 -1.99
CA SER A 357 -12.21 -22.82 -0.94
C SER A 357 -13.47 -23.55 -1.45
N GLY A 358 -13.61 -23.74 -2.75
CA GLY A 358 -14.77 -24.40 -3.37
C GLY A 358 -16.02 -23.52 -3.54
N LYS A 359 -16.02 -22.28 -3.03
CA LYS A 359 -17.09 -21.29 -3.24
C LYS A 359 -16.96 -20.56 -4.58
N ILE A 360 -18.08 -20.10 -5.15
CA ILE A 360 -18.12 -19.28 -6.38
C ILE A 360 -17.24 -18.03 -6.19
N ASP A 361 -16.30 -17.83 -7.13
CA ASP A 361 -15.39 -16.69 -7.14
C ASP A 361 -16.00 -15.50 -7.87
N ARG A 362 -16.74 -14.68 -7.13
CA ARG A 362 -17.41 -13.49 -7.67
C ARG A 362 -16.44 -12.38 -8.09
N LYS A 363 -15.23 -12.30 -7.51
CA LYS A 363 -14.20 -11.32 -7.91
C LYS A 363 -13.68 -11.66 -9.30
N SER A 364 -13.44 -12.94 -9.58
CA SER A 364 -13.07 -13.39 -10.92
C SER A 364 -14.22 -13.19 -11.91
N LEU A 365 -15.46 -13.51 -11.54
CA LEU A 365 -16.63 -13.23 -12.38
C LEU A 365 -16.79 -11.73 -12.73
N GLN A 366 -16.57 -10.83 -11.78
CA GLN A 366 -16.61 -9.38 -12.03
C GLN A 366 -15.51 -8.93 -13.01
N ARG A 367 -14.30 -9.47 -12.87
CA ARG A 367 -13.19 -9.21 -13.82
C ARG A 367 -13.52 -9.74 -15.21
N MET A 368 -14.04 -10.95 -15.28
CA MET A 368 -14.46 -11.54 -16.54
C MET A 368 -15.56 -10.70 -17.23
N CYS A 369 -16.42 -9.97 -16.48
CA CYS A 369 -17.41 -9.05 -17.07
C CYS A 369 -16.79 -7.83 -17.77
N ALA A 370 -15.56 -7.43 -17.39
CA ALA A 370 -14.85 -6.33 -18.05
C ALA A 370 -14.42 -6.73 -19.48
N SER A 371 -14.04 -7.99 -19.69
CA SER A 371 -13.69 -8.56 -21.00
C SER A 371 -14.41 -9.91 -21.23
N PRO A 372 -15.75 -9.91 -21.46
CA PRO A 372 -16.56 -11.15 -21.46
C PRO A 372 -16.10 -12.18 -22.51
N ARG A 373 -15.72 -11.71 -23.71
CA ARG A 373 -15.33 -12.58 -24.83
C ARG A 373 -13.99 -13.29 -24.59
N GLU A 374 -13.00 -12.57 -24.06
CA GLU A 374 -11.67 -13.12 -23.73
C GLU A 374 -11.73 -14.09 -22.55
N SER A 375 -12.72 -13.90 -21.68
CA SER A 375 -12.93 -14.69 -20.46
C SER A 375 -13.78 -15.95 -20.67
N GLY A 376 -14.11 -16.31 -21.90
CA GLY A 376 -14.95 -17.47 -22.20
C GLY A 376 -16.41 -17.34 -21.73
N MET A 377 -16.89 -16.12 -21.43
CA MET A 377 -18.32 -15.88 -21.19
C MET A 377 -19.05 -15.79 -22.53
N THR A 378 -20.07 -16.62 -22.68
CA THR A 378 -20.97 -16.53 -23.84
C THR A 378 -22.13 -15.64 -23.43
N LEU A 379 -22.27 -14.45 -24.03
CA LEU A 379 -23.51 -13.67 -23.87
C LEU A 379 -24.64 -14.56 -24.36
N LEU A 380 -25.63 -14.82 -23.51
CA LEU A 380 -26.78 -15.62 -23.92
C LEU A 380 -27.65 -14.80 -24.88
N GLU A 381 -27.37 -14.99 -26.16
CA GLU A 381 -28.23 -14.71 -27.30
C GLU A 381 -28.45 -16.04 -28.05
N ALA A 382 -29.43 -16.09 -28.97
CA ALA A 382 -29.94 -17.36 -29.50
C ALA A 382 -28.87 -18.25 -30.23
N GLY A 383 -28.28 -19.22 -29.50
CA GLY A 383 -27.58 -20.47 -29.92
C GLY A 383 -26.27 -20.32 -30.74
N LYS A 384 -25.20 -21.14 -30.63
CA LYS A 384 -24.93 -22.52 -30.13
C LYS A 384 -23.41 -22.70 -29.79
N PRO A 385 -22.99 -23.68 -28.95
CA PRO A 385 -21.58 -23.97 -28.60
C PRO A 385 -21.09 -25.40 -28.94
N ASP A 386 -19.76 -25.65 -28.88
CA ASP A 386 -19.16 -26.95 -28.51
C ASP A 386 -17.70 -26.78 -28.00
N LEU A 387 -17.23 -27.63 -27.07
CA LEU A 387 -15.91 -27.60 -26.40
C LEU A 387 -15.53 -29.00 -25.88
N SER A 388 -14.25 -29.39 -25.91
CA SER A 388 -13.68 -30.50 -25.10
C SER A 388 -12.12 -30.43 -25.02
N PRO A 389 -11.38 -31.30 -24.27
CA PRO A 389 -10.72 -31.01 -22.96
C PRO A 389 -9.19 -31.37 -22.88
N ARG A 390 -8.58 -31.33 -21.66
CA ARG A 390 -7.12 -31.27 -21.37
C ARG A 390 -6.56 -32.40 -20.44
N GLU A 391 -5.31 -32.85 -20.73
CA GLU A 391 -4.08 -33.27 -19.94
C GLU A 391 -4.02 -34.33 -18.78
N PRO A 392 -2.82 -34.99 -18.57
CA PRO A 392 -2.46 -35.72 -17.33
C PRO A 392 -1.01 -35.56 -16.72
N ALA A 393 -0.91 -35.81 -15.39
CA ALA A 393 0.09 -36.47 -14.48
C ALA A 393 1.64 -36.25 -14.43
N ASN A 394 2.19 -36.34 -13.19
CA ASN A 394 3.59 -36.23 -12.67
C ASN A 394 4.17 -37.60 -12.21
N ASP A 395 5.50 -37.69 -11.93
CA ASP A 395 6.12 -38.64 -10.97
C ASP A 395 7.53 -38.24 -10.44
N ASP A 396 7.95 -38.92 -9.36
CA ASP A 396 8.87 -38.60 -8.24
C ASP A 396 10.42 -38.70 -8.42
N ALA A 397 11.13 -38.33 -7.32
CA ALA A 397 12.58 -38.15 -7.16
C ALA A 397 13.29 -39.13 -6.18
N ASP A 398 14.63 -39.00 -6.19
CA ASP A 398 15.64 -39.15 -5.10
C ASP A 398 16.48 -40.42 -4.91
N GLN A 399 17.81 -40.18 -4.92
CA GLN A 399 18.82 -40.79 -4.04
C GLN A 399 20.11 -39.95 -4.04
N TYR A 400 20.85 -39.91 -2.91
CA TYR A 400 22.29 -40.23 -2.79
C TYR A 400 22.92 -39.74 -1.46
N HIS A 401 23.75 -40.60 -0.85
CA HIS A 401 24.58 -40.35 0.35
C HIS A 401 26.07 -40.61 0.03
N GLY A 402 26.98 -39.76 0.56
CA GLY A 402 28.39 -40.12 0.80
C GLY A 402 29.45 -39.23 0.12
N ASP A 403 29.70 -38.02 0.62
CA ASP A 403 30.55 -37.04 -0.07
C ASP A 403 31.61 -36.33 0.80
N GLU A 404 32.82 -36.21 0.25
CA GLU A 404 33.97 -35.49 0.81
C GLU A 404 33.84 -33.96 0.65
N MET A 405 33.23 -33.53 -0.45
CA MET A 405 32.94 -32.12 -0.73
C MET A 405 31.90 -31.55 0.24
N LEU A 406 30.92 -32.38 0.61
CA LEU A 406 30.00 -32.12 1.71
C LEU A 406 30.73 -31.79 3.02
N ARG A 407 31.81 -32.49 3.36
CA ARG A 407 32.59 -32.18 4.59
C ARG A 407 33.30 -30.83 4.52
N ARG A 408 33.80 -30.43 3.35
CA ARG A 408 34.42 -29.10 3.17
C ARG A 408 33.39 -28.00 3.35
N VAL A 409 32.27 -28.08 2.64
CA VAL A 409 31.17 -27.11 2.74
C VAL A 409 30.64 -27.02 4.18
N VAL A 410 30.43 -28.15 4.88
CA VAL A 410 30.03 -28.15 6.30
C VAL A 410 31.03 -27.37 7.17
N ASN A 411 32.34 -27.58 6.97
CA ASN A 411 33.37 -26.94 7.77
C ASN A 411 33.42 -25.42 7.53
N THR A 412 33.29 -25.00 6.27
CA THR A 412 33.21 -23.56 5.90
C THR A 412 31.97 -22.91 6.53
N VAL A 413 30.80 -23.55 6.46
CA VAL A 413 29.56 -23.07 7.08
C VAL A 413 29.71 -22.94 8.60
N CYS A 414 30.30 -23.94 9.26
CA CYS A 414 30.54 -23.92 10.71
C CYS A 414 31.43 -22.74 11.14
N LYS A 415 32.47 -22.43 10.35
CA LYS A 415 33.33 -21.27 10.59
C LYS A 415 32.58 -19.96 10.40
N THR A 416 31.74 -19.85 9.37
CA THR A 416 30.92 -18.65 9.09
C THR A 416 29.91 -18.34 10.18
N VAL A 417 29.24 -19.34 10.72
CA VAL A 417 28.13 -19.12 11.66
C VAL A 417 28.48 -19.42 13.12
N SER A 418 29.74 -19.78 13.40
CA SER A 418 30.24 -20.10 14.75
C SER A 418 29.47 -21.24 15.43
N VAL A 419 29.13 -22.29 14.68
CA VAL A 419 28.45 -23.51 15.15
C VAL A 419 29.43 -24.69 15.10
N ALA A 420 29.34 -25.63 16.06
CA ALA A 420 30.27 -26.76 16.12
C ALA A 420 29.99 -27.80 14.99
N PRO A 421 31.01 -28.38 14.32
CA PRO A 421 30.84 -29.31 13.20
C PRO A 421 29.99 -30.56 13.49
N ASN A 422 29.89 -30.95 14.75
CA ASN A 422 29.09 -32.09 15.21
C ASN A 422 27.57 -31.80 15.31
N GLN A 423 27.14 -30.56 15.05
CA GLN A 423 25.73 -30.12 15.10
C GLN A 423 25.11 -29.90 13.71
N VAL A 424 25.88 -30.07 12.63
CA VAL A 424 25.45 -29.76 11.25
C VAL A 424 25.31 -31.04 10.43
N THR A 425 24.12 -31.34 9.93
CA THR A 425 23.84 -32.52 9.08
C THR A 425 23.81 -32.14 7.60
N ALA A 426 24.01 -33.11 6.71
CA ALA A 426 23.95 -32.89 5.25
C ALA A 426 22.61 -32.33 4.76
N MET A 427 21.54 -32.66 5.50
CA MET A 427 20.15 -32.23 5.27
C MET A 427 19.79 -30.96 6.05
N ALA A 428 20.71 -30.39 6.84
CA ALA A 428 20.47 -29.13 7.51
C ALA A 428 20.30 -28.04 6.45
N THR A 429 19.21 -27.28 6.57
CA THR A 429 18.91 -26.22 5.61
C THR A 429 19.80 -25.01 5.90
N LEU A 430 20.32 -24.36 4.86
CA LEU A 430 21.26 -23.23 5.02
C LEU A 430 20.71 -22.10 5.91
N PRO A 431 19.41 -21.73 5.84
CA PRO A 431 18.82 -20.78 6.79
C PRO A 431 18.82 -21.29 8.23
N SER A 432 18.63 -22.59 8.47
CA SER A 432 18.65 -23.19 9.82
C SER A 432 20.00 -23.18 10.50
N LEU A 433 21.06 -22.99 9.71
CA LEU A 433 22.41 -22.81 10.18
C LEU A 433 22.76 -21.34 10.41
N GLY A 434 21.84 -20.41 10.16
CA GLY A 434 22.02 -18.98 10.38
C GLY A 434 22.79 -18.27 9.26
N LEU A 435 22.81 -18.83 8.03
CA LEU A 435 23.26 -18.14 6.82
C LEU A 435 22.11 -17.29 6.28
N ASP A 436 22.15 -15.99 6.57
CA ASP A 436 21.28 -14.97 5.98
C ASP A 436 21.94 -14.32 4.74
N SER A 437 21.24 -13.44 4.04
CA SER A 437 21.74 -12.79 2.81
C SER A 437 23.06 -12.04 2.99
N LEU A 438 23.43 -11.62 4.21
CA LEU A 438 24.73 -10.99 4.48
C LEU A 438 25.81 -12.03 4.82
N ARG A 439 25.47 -13.06 5.61
CA ARG A 439 26.40 -14.14 5.98
C ARG A 439 26.71 -15.09 4.84
N VAL A 440 25.85 -15.17 3.82
CA VAL A 440 26.18 -15.86 2.57
C VAL A 440 27.41 -15.22 1.90
N VAL A 441 27.54 -13.89 1.91
CA VAL A 441 28.73 -13.20 1.37
C VAL A 441 29.99 -13.61 2.15
N GLN A 442 29.94 -13.57 3.48
CA GLN A 442 31.05 -14.02 4.34
C GLN A 442 31.38 -15.51 4.14
N PHE A 443 30.36 -16.34 3.90
CA PHE A 443 30.54 -17.75 3.56
C PHE A 443 31.27 -17.92 2.23
N LEU A 444 30.87 -17.19 1.17
CA LEU A 444 31.51 -17.27 -0.14
C LEU A 444 32.98 -16.85 -0.10
N GLN A 445 33.31 -15.79 0.64
CA GLN A 445 34.69 -15.35 0.82
C GLN A 445 35.55 -16.46 1.45
N ARG A 446 35.05 -17.09 2.51
CA ARG A 446 35.75 -18.21 3.18
C ARG A 446 35.75 -19.48 2.33
N ALA A 447 34.71 -19.73 1.56
CA ALA A 447 34.65 -20.85 0.63
C ALA A 447 35.75 -20.72 -0.44
N ARG A 448 36.00 -19.50 -0.95
CA ARG A 448 37.12 -19.21 -1.86
C ARG A 448 38.47 -19.52 -1.21
N GLU A 449 38.69 -19.07 0.03
CA GLU A 449 39.90 -19.38 0.81
C GLU A 449 40.11 -20.88 1.05
N GLU A 450 39.02 -21.65 1.15
CA GLU A 450 39.04 -23.11 1.33
C GLU A 450 39.01 -23.92 0.01
N GLY A 451 39.19 -23.24 -1.14
CA GLY A 451 39.32 -23.87 -2.45
C GLY A 451 38.00 -24.20 -3.15
N LEU A 452 36.92 -23.45 -2.85
CA LEU A 452 35.60 -23.54 -3.50
C LEU A 452 35.27 -22.25 -4.30
N PRO A 453 36.07 -21.83 -5.31
CA PRO A 453 35.95 -20.50 -5.92
C PRO A 453 34.73 -20.30 -6.82
N SER A 454 34.16 -21.39 -7.35
CA SER A 454 33.09 -21.33 -8.35
C SER A 454 31.70 -21.05 -7.78
N LEU A 455 31.52 -21.12 -6.44
CA LEU A 455 30.23 -20.85 -5.81
C LEU A 455 29.86 -19.36 -5.93
N GLN A 456 28.67 -19.09 -6.44
CA GLN A 456 28.07 -17.76 -6.44
C GLN A 456 26.99 -17.63 -5.35
N PHE A 457 26.61 -16.40 -5.04
CA PHE A 457 25.55 -16.10 -4.07
C PHE A 457 24.21 -16.77 -4.39
N THR A 458 23.84 -16.78 -5.67
CA THR A 458 22.63 -17.42 -6.20
C THR A 458 22.64 -18.95 -6.08
N ASP A 459 23.83 -19.55 -6.01
CA ASP A 459 24.00 -20.98 -5.80
C ASP A 459 23.74 -21.38 -4.35
N VAL A 460 24.22 -20.55 -3.42
CA VAL A 460 23.99 -20.75 -1.99
C VAL A 460 22.52 -20.57 -1.65
N LEU A 461 21.89 -19.49 -2.11
CA LEU A 461 20.49 -19.23 -1.78
C LEU A 461 19.51 -20.27 -2.33
N ALA A 462 19.78 -20.79 -3.51
CA ALA A 462 18.88 -21.75 -4.13
C ALA A 462 19.06 -23.18 -3.65
N SER A 463 20.10 -23.43 -2.85
CA SER A 463 20.33 -24.72 -2.25
C SER A 463 19.56 -24.80 -0.96
N SER A 464 18.52 -25.63 -0.92
CA SER A 464 17.69 -25.83 0.27
C SER A 464 18.46 -26.53 1.41
N SER A 465 19.54 -27.24 1.10
CA SER A 465 20.39 -27.97 2.04
C SER A 465 21.87 -27.89 1.66
N ILE A 466 22.75 -28.25 2.61
CA ILE A 466 24.19 -28.41 2.33
C ILE A 466 24.42 -29.45 1.22
N ALA A 467 23.66 -30.55 1.21
CA ALA A 467 23.80 -31.56 0.16
C ALA A 467 23.49 -31.02 -1.24
N GLU A 468 22.45 -30.20 -1.37
CA GLU A 468 22.09 -29.56 -2.64
C GLU A 468 23.16 -28.55 -3.09
N LEU A 469 23.73 -27.78 -2.14
CA LEU A 469 24.80 -26.83 -2.42
C LEU A 469 26.05 -27.52 -2.97
N VAL A 470 26.33 -28.69 -2.43
CA VAL A 470 27.48 -29.49 -2.85
C VAL A 470 27.24 -30.11 -4.22
N GLU A 471 26.05 -30.64 -4.47
CA GLU A 471 25.70 -31.18 -5.79
C GLU A 471 25.78 -30.11 -6.88
N ARG A 472 25.27 -28.92 -6.57
CA ARG A 472 25.37 -27.75 -7.44
C ARG A 472 26.82 -27.34 -7.71
N TYR A 473 27.68 -27.32 -6.69
CA TYR A 473 29.10 -27.02 -6.89
C TYR A 473 29.80 -28.08 -7.75
N ARG A 474 29.44 -29.37 -7.66
CA ARG A 474 29.98 -30.41 -8.56
C ARG A 474 29.56 -30.20 -10.00
N GLN A 475 28.33 -29.77 -10.25
CA GLN A 475 27.86 -29.43 -11.59
C GLN A 475 28.66 -28.26 -12.19
N LEU A 476 29.08 -27.30 -11.34
CA LEU A 476 29.96 -26.20 -11.74
C LEU A 476 31.42 -26.62 -11.99
N GLN A 477 31.85 -27.80 -11.53
CA GLN A 477 33.19 -28.37 -11.74
C GLN A 477 33.30 -29.24 -13.01
N GLY A 478 32.20 -29.42 -13.77
CA GLY A 478 32.25 -30.06 -15.09
C GLY A 478 33.16 -29.28 -16.06
N PRO A 479 33.66 -29.89 -17.16
CA PRO A 479 34.57 -29.23 -18.07
C PRO A 479 33.89 -28.03 -18.75
N GLN A 480 34.03 -26.84 -18.16
CA GLN A 480 33.68 -25.59 -18.78
C GLN A 480 34.93 -25.02 -19.46
N SER A 481 34.84 -24.85 -20.77
CA SER A 481 35.74 -23.99 -21.53
C SER A 481 35.50 -22.53 -21.13
N THR A 482 36.11 -22.08 -20.04
CA THR A 482 35.89 -20.75 -19.43
C THR A 482 36.52 -19.61 -20.24
N ASP A 483 37.65 -19.84 -20.90
CA ASP A 483 38.42 -18.77 -21.55
C ASP A 483 37.72 -18.16 -22.78
N SER A 484 36.85 -18.91 -23.48
CA SER A 484 36.14 -18.38 -24.65
C SER A 484 34.89 -17.58 -24.28
N VAL A 485 34.15 -18.00 -23.24
CA VAL A 485 32.85 -17.40 -22.86
C VAL A 485 33.03 -16.05 -22.17
N ASP A 486 34.03 -15.88 -21.32
CA ASP A 486 34.34 -14.58 -20.69
C ASP A 486 34.82 -13.55 -21.72
N SER A 487 35.59 -13.99 -22.73
CA SER A 487 36.06 -13.10 -23.81
C SER A 487 34.92 -12.57 -24.69
N ASP A 488 33.90 -13.38 -24.96
CA ASP A 488 32.72 -12.97 -25.73
C ASP A 488 31.78 -12.08 -24.90
N ARG A 489 31.65 -12.35 -23.59
CA ARG A 489 30.91 -11.50 -22.65
C ARG A 489 31.53 -10.10 -22.54
N ASP A 490 32.84 -10.01 -22.38
CA ASP A 490 33.55 -8.73 -22.30
C ASP A 490 33.48 -7.95 -23.62
N ARG A 491 33.55 -8.63 -24.78
CA ARG A 491 33.32 -8.00 -26.09
C ARG A 491 31.92 -7.45 -26.22
N ARG A 492 30.90 -8.19 -25.77
CA ARG A 492 29.49 -7.75 -25.79
C ARG A 492 29.29 -6.50 -24.93
N TRP A 493 29.88 -6.49 -23.75
CA TRP A 493 29.89 -5.33 -22.84
C TRP A 493 30.53 -4.10 -23.50
N GLN A 494 31.73 -4.25 -24.06
CA GLN A 494 32.43 -3.16 -24.75
C GLN A 494 31.61 -2.60 -25.90
N SER A 495 31.03 -3.48 -26.72
CA SER A 495 30.17 -3.07 -27.85
C SER A 495 28.92 -2.32 -27.38
N LEU A 496 28.27 -2.76 -26.30
CA LEU A 496 27.12 -2.08 -25.72
C LEU A 496 27.49 -0.68 -25.23
N LEU A 497 28.61 -0.56 -24.51
CA LEU A 497 29.07 0.71 -23.95
C LEU A 497 29.45 1.71 -25.04
N GLU A 498 30.28 1.30 -26.00
CA GLU A 498 30.67 2.13 -27.15
C GLU A 498 29.45 2.55 -27.97
N GLY A 499 28.50 1.64 -28.19
CA GLY A 499 27.25 1.92 -28.88
C GLY A 499 26.37 2.92 -28.14
N PHE A 500 26.25 2.82 -26.82
CA PHE A 500 25.49 3.77 -26.00
C PHE A 500 26.15 5.15 -26.00
N GLN A 501 27.45 5.22 -25.72
CA GLN A 501 28.19 6.48 -25.71
C GLN A 501 28.13 7.17 -27.07
N LYS A 502 28.34 6.44 -28.16
CA LYS A 502 28.28 7.00 -29.53
C LYS A 502 26.91 7.59 -29.86
N ARG A 503 25.81 6.95 -29.43
CA ARG A 503 24.44 7.44 -29.68
C ARG A 503 24.12 8.73 -28.93
N HIS A 504 24.62 8.88 -27.70
CA HIS A 504 24.18 9.96 -26.80
C HIS A 504 25.19 11.09 -26.60
N SER A 505 26.45 10.93 -27.02
CA SER A 505 27.51 11.94 -26.78
C SER A 505 27.15 13.34 -27.29
N GLU A 506 26.73 13.47 -28.54
CA GLU A 506 26.43 14.78 -29.14
C GLU A 506 25.28 15.49 -28.41
N ASN A 507 24.22 14.76 -28.08
CA ASN A 507 23.06 15.31 -27.38
C ASN A 507 23.40 15.70 -25.93
N CYS A 508 24.13 14.85 -25.21
CA CYS A 508 24.53 15.13 -23.83
C CYS A 508 25.43 16.37 -23.75
N ILE A 509 26.46 16.46 -24.62
CA ILE A 509 27.37 17.61 -24.69
C ILE A 509 26.59 18.90 -24.97
N LYS A 510 25.71 18.86 -25.98
CA LYS A 510 24.91 20.02 -26.39
C LYS A 510 23.96 20.49 -25.30
N THR A 511 23.22 19.58 -24.67
CA THR A 511 22.19 19.95 -23.68
C THR A 511 22.80 20.35 -22.33
N LEU A 512 23.90 19.73 -21.91
CA LEU A 512 24.64 20.15 -20.71
C LEU A 512 25.47 21.41 -20.92
N SER A 513 25.62 21.88 -22.17
CA SER A 513 26.48 23.03 -22.53
C SER A 513 27.94 22.85 -22.07
N LEU A 514 28.46 21.63 -22.20
CA LEU A 514 29.82 21.24 -21.82
C LEU A 514 30.72 21.09 -23.06
N ASN A 515 32.03 21.15 -22.89
CA ASN A 515 32.96 20.77 -23.95
C ASN A 515 33.16 19.25 -23.98
N PRO A 516 33.54 18.65 -25.12
CA PRO A 516 33.83 17.22 -25.19
C PRO A 516 34.87 16.74 -24.17
N GLY A 517 35.87 17.57 -23.84
CA GLY A 517 36.90 17.24 -22.85
C GLY A 517 36.44 17.34 -21.38
N ASP A 518 35.25 17.91 -21.14
CA ASP A 518 34.67 18.02 -19.79
C ASP A 518 33.92 16.73 -19.38
N ILE A 519 33.75 15.77 -20.29
CA ILE A 519 33.07 14.49 -20.05
C ILE A 519 34.08 13.34 -20.24
N GLU A 520 34.26 12.52 -19.22
CA GLU A 520 35.14 11.35 -19.26
C GLU A 520 34.43 10.14 -19.90
N ALA A 521 33.19 9.87 -19.51
CA ALA A 521 32.42 8.74 -20.00
C ALA A 521 30.91 9.02 -19.96
N ILE A 522 30.16 8.35 -20.83
CA ILE A 522 28.70 8.38 -20.85
C ILE A 522 28.21 6.94 -20.73
N LEU A 523 27.63 6.62 -19.57
CA LEU A 523 27.13 5.28 -19.26
C LEU A 523 25.60 5.28 -19.25
N PRO A 524 24.94 4.14 -19.52
CA PRO A 524 23.52 4.00 -19.22
C PRO A 524 23.29 4.03 -17.70
N ALA A 525 22.24 4.72 -17.24
CA ALA A 525 21.80 4.66 -15.84
C ALA A 525 21.19 3.28 -15.53
N THR A 526 21.50 2.74 -14.35
CA THR A 526 20.88 1.51 -13.85
C THR A 526 19.38 1.70 -13.57
N THR A 527 18.60 0.61 -13.53
CA THR A 527 17.14 0.70 -13.26
C THR A 527 16.83 1.45 -11.95
N SER A 528 17.57 1.19 -10.87
CA SER A 528 17.37 1.87 -9.59
C SER A 528 17.65 3.38 -9.67
N GLN A 529 18.70 3.78 -10.39
CA GLN A 529 18.98 5.19 -10.65
C GLN A 529 17.82 5.81 -11.45
N ALA A 530 17.39 5.16 -12.54
CA ALA A 530 16.30 5.66 -13.38
C ALA A 530 14.98 5.86 -12.62
N ILE A 531 14.62 4.96 -11.71
CA ILE A 531 13.41 5.08 -10.86
C ILE A 531 13.50 6.36 -10.01
N THR A 532 14.57 6.52 -9.23
CA THR A 532 14.72 7.69 -8.34
C THR A 532 14.79 9.02 -9.12
N LEU A 533 15.45 9.03 -10.28
CA LEU A 533 15.54 10.20 -11.17
C LEU A 533 14.17 10.59 -11.75
N ALA A 534 13.36 9.62 -12.16
CA ALA A 534 12.01 9.86 -12.65
C ALA A 534 11.13 10.48 -11.55
N SER A 535 11.18 9.95 -10.33
CA SER A 535 10.42 10.48 -9.19
C SER A 535 10.86 11.89 -8.81
N PHE A 536 12.16 12.18 -8.84
CA PHE A 536 12.68 13.54 -8.65
C PHE A 536 12.10 14.53 -9.67
N LEU A 537 12.07 14.17 -10.94
CA LEU A 537 11.52 15.01 -12.00
C LEU A 537 10.02 15.23 -11.84
N LEU A 538 9.25 14.19 -11.53
CA LEU A 538 7.81 14.29 -11.27
C LEU A 538 7.51 15.19 -10.07
N SER A 539 8.28 15.08 -8.99
CA SER A 539 8.15 15.93 -7.80
C SER A 539 8.55 17.39 -8.02
N SER A 540 9.30 17.66 -9.09
CA SER A 540 9.77 19.01 -9.45
C SER A 540 8.81 19.76 -10.40
N LEU A 541 7.77 19.10 -10.91
CA LEU A 541 6.77 19.73 -11.77
C LEU A 541 5.73 20.52 -10.95
N PRO A 542 5.31 21.71 -11.40
CA PRO A 542 4.18 22.41 -10.80
C PRO A 542 2.90 21.57 -10.92
N SER A 543 2.12 21.45 -9.83
CA SER A 543 0.79 20.80 -9.87
C SER A 543 -0.08 21.47 -10.94
N ALA A 544 -0.65 20.68 -11.86
CA ALA A 544 -1.53 21.16 -12.95
C ALA A 544 -2.76 21.92 -12.43
N PHE A 545 -3.08 21.78 -11.13
CA PHE A 545 -4.22 22.42 -10.49
C PHE A 545 -3.88 23.74 -9.79
N ASN A 546 -2.60 24.08 -9.58
CA ASN A 546 -2.21 25.39 -9.03
C ASN A 546 -0.73 25.76 -9.29
N PRO A 547 -0.43 26.52 -10.37
CA PRO A 547 0.94 26.92 -10.74
C PRO A 547 1.60 27.94 -9.79
N ALA A 548 0.91 28.37 -8.71
CA ALA A 548 1.40 29.34 -7.73
C ALA A 548 1.84 28.71 -6.38
N SER A 549 1.72 27.39 -6.21
CA SER A 549 2.15 26.71 -4.97
C SER A 549 3.68 26.64 -4.89
N SER A 550 4.25 27.02 -3.75
CA SER A 550 5.68 26.92 -3.49
C SER A 550 6.06 25.44 -3.36
N ALA A 551 6.83 24.95 -4.34
CA ALA A 551 7.51 23.66 -4.44
C ALA A 551 7.24 22.63 -3.31
N SER A 552 6.61 21.51 -3.67
CA SER A 552 6.82 20.25 -2.95
C SER A 552 8.32 19.97 -2.81
N SER A 553 8.77 19.52 -1.64
CA SER A 553 10.15 19.10 -1.43
C SER A 553 10.55 18.09 -2.52
N LYS A 554 11.70 18.30 -3.15
CA LYS A 554 12.16 17.45 -4.25
C LYS A 554 12.46 16.05 -3.70
N ALA A 555 11.86 15.03 -4.30
CA ALA A 555 11.99 13.65 -3.83
C ALA A 555 13.44 13.13 -3.97
N TYR A 556 13.80 12.17 -3.13
CA TYR A 556 15.07 11.44 -3.12
C TYR A 556 16.32 12.28 -2.85
N ILE A 557 16.18 13.47 -2.24
CA ILE A 557 17.31 14.22 -1.67
C ILE A 557 17.52 13.80 -0.22
N HIS A 558 18.61 13.08 0.03
CA HIS A 558 18.99 12.64 1.36
C HIS A 558 19.90 13.67 2.02
N HIS A 559 19.58 14.04 3.26
CA HIS A 559 20.41 14.88 4.11
C HIS A 559 21.03 14.06 5.24
N SER A 560 22.31 14.25 5.49
CA SER A 560 22.98 13.74 6.69
C SER A 560 23.75 14.87 7.38
N VAL A 561 23.49 15.05 8.66
CA VAL A 561 24.06 16.12 9.49
C VAL A 561 24.98 15.50 10.51
N TYR A 562 26.27 15.80 10.40
CA TYR A 562 27.33 15.31 11.26
C TYR A 562 27.78 16.45 12.18
N GLU A 563 27.32 16.46 13.44
CA GLU A 563 27.80 17.41 14.44
C GLU A 563 29.22 17.00 14.85
N VAL A 564 30.19 17.89 14.65
CA VAL A 564 31.61 17.59 14.85
C VAL A 564 31.92 17.56 16.34
N ALA A 565 32.69 16.55 16.78
CA ALA A 565 33.14 16.48 18.16
C ALA A 565 34.17 17.59 18.45
N SER A 566 34.12 18.16 19.66
CA SER A 566 34.91 19.34 20.06
C SER A 566 36.44 19.15 19.97
N ASP A 567 36.90 17.90 19.98
CA ASP A 567 38.31 17.55 20.02
C ASP A 567 38.95 17.47 18.62
N PHE A 568 38.16 17.70 17.55
CA PHE A 568 38.57 17.56 16.16
C PHE A 568 38.54 18.87 15.39
N ASP A 569 39.48 19.02 14.45
CA ASP A 569 39.65 20.22 13.65
C ASP A 569 38.67 20.23 12.47
N LEU A 570 37.74 21.18 12.49
CA LEU A 570 36.72 21.33 11.45
C LEU A 570 37.31 21.57 10.07
N GLU A 571 38.37 22.37 9.94
CA GLU A 571 38.96 22.72 8.65
C GLU A 571 39.67 21.52 8.02
N VAL A 572 40.38 20.73 8.84
CA VAL A 572 40.99 19.47 8.37
C VAL A 572 39.91 18.50 7.93
N LEU A 573 38.80 18.42 8.67
CA LEU A 573 37.68 17.54 8.34
C LEU A 573 36.95 17.97 7.06
N VAL A 574 36.70 19.26 6.87
CA VAL A 574 36.11 19.80 5.62
C VAL A 574 37.02 19.50 4.42
N ARG A 575 38.35 19.59 4.58
CA ARG A 575 39.29 19.18 3.52
C ARG A 575 39.25 17.68 3.24
N ALA A 576 39.15 16.84 4.27
CA ALA A 576 39.02 15.40 4.11
C ALA A 576 37.75 15.02 3.33
N TRP A 577 36.60 15.58 3.72
CA TRP A 577 35.33 15.44 2.98
C TRP A 577 35.47 15.88 1.53
N THR A 578 36.03 17.06 1.29
CA THR A 578 36.23 17.61 -0.06
C THR A 578 37.14 16.72 -0.91
N SER A 579 38.24 16.20 -0.34
CA SER A 579 39.20 15.30 -1.00
C SER A 579 38.53 14.00 -1.44
N VAL A 580 37.83 13.33 -0.52
CA VAL A 580 37.16 12.05 -0.78
C VAL A 580 36.04 12.21 -1.80
N LEU A 581 35.21 13.24 -1.65
CA LEU A 581 34.12 13.51 -2.58
C LEU A 581 34.60 13.87 -4.00
N ASN A 582 35.78 14.48 -4.17
CA ASN A 582 36.36 14.72 -5.49
C ASN A 582 36.98 13.47 -6.12
N ARG A 583 37.34 12.46 -5.30
CA ARG A 583 37.96 11.21 -5.76
C ARG A 583 36.95 10.25 -6.41
N TYR A 584 35.69 10.29 -5.98
CA TYR A 584 34.67 9.36 -6.42
C TYR A 584 34.06 9.82 -7.75
N ASP A 585 34.13 8.97 -8.78
CA ASP A 585 33.57 9.24 -10.11
C ASP A 585 32.07 9.56 -10.07
N ILE A 586 31.30 8.82 -9.27
CA ILE A 586 29.86 8.99 -9.11
C ILE A 586 29.48 10.34 -8.50
N MET A 587 30.38 10.95 -7.71
CA MET A 587 30.15 12.27 -7.11
C MET A 587 30.28 13.39 -8.15
N ARG A 588 30.98 13.17 -9.26
CA ARG A 588 31.09 14.13 -10.37
C ARG A 588 30.18 13.77 -11.55
N THR A 589 29.22 12.87 -11.36
CA THR A 589 28.28 12.43 -12.40
C THR A 589 27.04 13.33 -12.46
N VAL A 590 26.59 13.62 -13.68
CA VAL A 590 25.31 14.29 -13.98
C VAL A 590 24.40 13.36 -14.78
N PHE A 591 23.10 13.63 -14.79
CA PHE A 591 22.10 12.77 -15.44
C PHE A 591 21.32 13.52 -16.51
N MET A 592 21.13 12.85 -17.65
CA MET A 592 20.43 13.38 -18.81
C MET A 592 19.32 12.44 -19.26
N GLN A 593 18.13 12.98 -19.51
CA GLN A 593 17.06 12.21 -20.16
C GLN A 593 17.49 11.85 -21.59
N VAL A 594 17.27 10.59 -21.97
CA VAL A 594 17.55 10.08 -23.31
C VAL A 594 16.38 9.22 -23.79
N ASP A 595 16.21 9.17 -25.10
CA ASP A 595 15.26 8.26 -25.76
C ASP A 595 16.04 7.00 -26.18
N ASP A 596 16.03 5.97 -25.33
CA ASP A 596 16.77 4.72 -25.53
C ASP A 596 16.04 3.54 -24.89
N ASP A 597 15.91 2.44 -25.64
CA ASP A 597 15.32 1.18 -25.16
C ASP A 597 16.07 0.58 -23.97
N LEU A 598 17.36 0.90 -23.79
CA LEU A 598 18.15 0.41 -22.65
C LEU A 598 17.73 1.05 -21.34
N THR A 599 17.58 2.37 -21.32
CA THR A 599 17.32 3.17 -20.11
C THR A 599 16.87 4.59 -20.49
N PRO A 600 15.95 5.22 -19.73
CA PRO A 600 15.51 6.58 -20.01
C PRO A 600 16.51 7.67 -19.59
N PHE A 601 17.63 7.30 -18.95
CA PHE A 601 18.65 8.24 -18.50
C PHE A 601 20.07 7.80 -18.87
N ALA A 602 20.86 8.72 -19.39
CA ALA A 602 22.30 8.63 -19.45
C ALA A 602 22.91 9.24 -18.18
N GLN A 603 24.01 8.66 -17.71
CA GLN A 603 24.85 9.22 -16.67
C GLN A 603 26.19 9.66 -17.27
N CYS A 604 26.47 10.96 -17.22
CA CYS A 604 27.66 11.58 -17.79
C CYS A 604 28.65 11.86 -16.65
N ILE A 605 29.78 11.16 -16.68
CA ILE A 605 30.84 11.34 -15.69
C ILE A 605 31.70 12.52 -16.13
N LEU A 606 31.72 13.61 -15.36
CA LEU A 606 32.47 14.81 -15.72
C LEU A 606 33.96 14.63 -15.43
N SER A 607 34.86 15.07 -16.31
CA SER A 607 36.31 15.05 -16.07
C SER A 607 36.70 15.71 -14.74
N GLU A 608 37.73 15.18 -14.06
CA GLU A 608 38.26 15.76 -12.81
C GLU A 608 38.72 17.22 -12.96
N ASP A 609 39.13 17.58 -14.17
CA ASP A 609 39.55 18.94 -14.52
C ASP A 609 38.37 19.90 -14.73
N SER A 610 37.15 19.38 -14.88
CA SER A 610 35.95 20.20 -15.07
C SER A 610 35.70 21.04 -13.81
N PRO A 611 35.55 22.38 -13.93
CA PRO A 611 35.24 23.24 -12.79
C PRO A 611 33.93 22.85 -12.09
N VAL A 612 32.97 22.29 -12.83
CA VAL A 612 31.66 21.87 -12.33
C VAL A 612 31.74 20.56 -11.53
N ALA A 613 32.78 19.74 -11.76
CA ALA A 613 33.00 18.49 -11.04
C ALA A 613 33.50 18.70 -9.60
N ARG A 614 34.16 19.83 -9.32
CA ARG A 614 34.84 20.10 -8.04
C ARG A 614 33.86 20.46 -6.93
N VAL A 615 33.98 19.81 -5.76
CA VAL A 615 33.21 20.20 -4.57
C VAL A 615 33.65 21.57 -4.08
N GLN A 616 32.68 22.43 -3.78
CA GLN A 616 32.93 23.67 -3.05
C GLN A 616 32.05 23.67 -1.79
N PRO A 617 32.65 23.55 -0.59
CA PRO A 617 31.90 23.60 0.66
C PRO A 617 31.23 24.96 0.85
N ARG A 618 29.93 24.96 1.14
CA ARG A 618 29.19 26.18 1.50
C ARG A 618 29.27 26.41 2.99
N ARG A 619 29.45 27.66 3.41
CA ARG A 619 29.54 28.00 4.83
C ARG A 619 28.36 28.84 5.28
N TYR A 620 27.82 28.48 6.44
CA TYR A 620 26.74 29.16 7.12
C TYR A 620 27.19 29.47 8.54
N SER A 621 26.91 30.67 9.01
CA SER A 621 27.24 31.12 10.37
C SER A 621 25.95 31.48 11.07
N ALA A 622 25.70 30.87 12.23
CA ALA A 622 24.61 31.25 13.11
C ALA A 622 25.01 32.49 13.93
N ASP A 623 24.17 33.52 13.92
CA ASP A 623 24.34 34.74 14.72
C ASP A 623 23.31 34.81 15.87
N ASP A 624 23.22 35.94 16.57
CA ASP A 624 22.30 36.13 17.70
C ASP A 624 20.81 36.02 17.32
N HIS A 625 20.46 36.11 16.03
CA HIS A 625 19.09 36.05 15.53
C HIS A 625 18.73 34.68 14.92
N GLU A 626 19.71 33.95 14.39
CA GLU A 626 19.51 32.66 13.73
C GLU A 626 20.10 31.49 14.57
N THR A 627 19.24 30.61 15.09
CA THR A 627 19.71 29.42 15.85
C THR A 627 20.51 28.43 14.98
N PHE A 628 21.45 27.68 15.57
CA PHE A 628 22.21 26.61 14.88
C PHE A 628 21.29 25.64 14.12
N ASP A 629 20.22 25.15 14.75
CA ASP A 629 19.26 24.23 14.12
C ASP A 629 18.42 24.94 13.02
N GLY A 630 18.28 26.26 13.10
CA GLY A 630 17.72 27.09 12.03
C GLY A 630 18.65 27.15 10.81
N MET A 631 19.96 27.31 11.02
CA MET A 631 20.98 27.28 9.96
C MET A 631 21.14 25.91 9.32
N VAL A 632 21.06 24.83 10.10
CA VAL A 632 21.02 23.47 9.55
C VAL A 632 19.83 23.31 8.60
N ARG A 633 18.62 23.75 9.01
CA ARG A 633 17.43 23.69 8.17
C ARG A 633 17.51 24.57 6.93
N LYS A 634 18.10 25.76 7.04
CA LYS A 634 18.35 26.65 5.89
C LYS A 634 19.30 26.02 4.89
N ALA A 635 20.41 25.44 5.35
CA ALA A 635 21.37 24.75 4.49
C ALA A 635 20.75 23.55 3.75
N GLN A 636 19.85 22.80 4.41
CA GLN A 636 19.08 21.73 3.79
C GLN A 636 18.13 22.26 2.72
N ALA A 637 17.33 23.28 3.04
CA ALA A 637 16.39 23.90 2.10
C ALA A 637 17.09 24.53 0.88
N ASP A 638 18.25 25.17 1.07
CA ASP A 638 19.06 25.71 -0.01
C ASP A 638 19.57 24.59 -0.93
N ALA A 639 20.03 23.47 -0.36
CA ALA A 639 20.43 22.30 -1.14
C ALA A 639 19.27 21.68 -1.94
N GLU A 640 18.07 21.57 -1.35
CA GLU A 640 16.87 21.10 -2.07
C GLU A 640 16.50 22.03 -3.23
N LYS A 641 16.48 23.35 -2.97
CA LYS A 641 16.14 24.36 -3.97
C LYS A 641 17.05 24.29 -5.20
N GLU A 642 18.34 24.09 -4.98
CA GLU A 642 19.35 24.08 -6.04
C GLU A 642 19.58 22.72 -6.69
N ALA A 643 19.10 21.63 -6.10
CA ALA A 643 19.28 20.30 -6.67
C ALA A 643 18.81 20.25 -8.12
N SER A 644 19.67 19.72 -8.99
CA SER A 644 19.44 19.58 -10.43
C SER A 644 20.06 18.27 -10.91
N LEU A 645 19.57 17.76 -12.04
CA LEU A 645 20.18 16.61 -12.71
C LEU A 645 21.33 17.03 -13.65
N THR A 646 21.36 18.30 -14.07
CA THR A 646 22.36 18.86 -15.00
C THR A 646 23.62 19.39 -14.32
N SER A 647 23.65 19.37 -12.99
CA SER A 647 24.84 19.57 -12.16
C SER A 647 24.99 18.35 -11.24
N PRO A 648 26.20 18.05 -10.73
CA PRO A 648 26.37 16.91 -9.84
C PRO A 648 25.43 17.04 -8.64
N PRO A 649 24.51 16.07 -8.41
CA PRO A 649 23.38 16.24 -7.51
C PRO A 649 23.78 16.00 -6.05
N ARG A 650 24.73 16.81 -5.57
CA ARG A 650 25.33 16.78 -4.23
C ARG A 650 25.64 18.19 -3.74
N ASN A 651 25.62 18.37 -2.42
CA ASN A 651 25.97 19.61 -1.74
C ASN A 651 26.70 19.28 -0.44
N LEU A 652 27.80 19.99 -0.18
CA LEU A 652 28.53 19.93 1.09
C LEU A 652 28.41 21.30 1.76
N ALA A 653 27.78 21.32 2.93
CA ALA A 653 27.61 22.53 3.72
C ALA A 653 28.29 22.39 5.09
N VAL A 654 28.72 23.52 5.64
CA VAL A 654 29.34 23.65 6.94
C VAL A 654 28.56 24.71 7.70
N VAL A 655 28.04 24.35 8.86
CA VAL A 655 27.32 25.27 9.75
C VAL A 655 28.15 25.47 11.01
N GLU A 656 28.40 26.72 11.35
CA GLU A 656 29.21 27.11 12.51
C GLU A 656 28.42 28.02 13.45
N SER A 657 28.61 27.82 14.75
CA SER A 657 28.09 28.67 15.83
C SER A 657 29.07 28.64 17.01
N PRO A 658 28.97 29.57 17.98
CA PRO A 658 29.80 29.50 19.18
C PRO A 658 29.66 28.16 19.91
N GLY A 659 30.69 27.30 19.81
CA GLY A 659 30.76 26.00 20.49
C GLY A 659 30.07 24.82 19.78
N ARG A 660 29.48 24.99 18.59
CA ARG A 660 28.95 23.86 17.79
C ARG A 660 29.27 24.06 16.30
N SER A 661 29.65 22.98 15.65
CA SER A 661 29.83 22.93 14.20
C SER A 661 29.24 21.65 13.63
N ALA A 662 28.71 21.71 12.41
CA ALA A 662 28.23 20.55 11.69
C ALA A 662 28.64 20.57 10.22
N ILE A 663 28.90 19.38 9.69
CA ILE A 663 29.02 19.12 8.26
C ILE A 663 27.70 18.51 7.80
N ILE A 664 27.14 19.05 6.73
CA ILE A 664 25.88 18.60 6.14
C ILE A 664 26.18 18.11 4.73
N LEU A 665 25.91 16.83 4.49
CA LEU A 665 25.99 16.22 3.17
C LEU A 665 24.58 16.00 2.64
N SER A 666 24.25 16.67 1.54
CA SER A 666 22.98 16.53 0.83
C SER A 666 23.24 15.89 -0.53
N MET A 667 22.62 14.76 -0.84
CA MET A 667 22.87 14.03 -2.09
C MET A 667 21.58 13.41 -2.62
N HIS A 668 21.43 13.38 -3.95
CA HIS A 668 20.35 12.62 -4.57
C HIS A 668 20.64 11.11 -4.49
N HIS A 669 19.62 10.28 -4.25
CA HIS A 669 19.79 8.83 -4.04
C HIS A 669 20.29 8.07 -5.30
N SER A 670 20.35 8.72 -6.47
CA SER A 670 20.93 8.15 -7.69
C SER A 670 22.46 8.03 -7.69
N ILE A 671 23.16 8.66 -6.72
CA ILE A 671 24.62 8.65 -6.64
C ILE A 671 25.18 7.90 -5.42
N PHE A 672 24.33 7.36 -4.55
CA PHE A 672 24.76 6.60 -3.38
C PHE A 672 23.69 5.60 -2.90
N ASP A 673 24.14 4.65 -2.08
CA ASP A 673 23.33 3.72 -1.29
C ASP A 673 23.93 3.62 0.13
N GLY A 674 23.27 2.90 1.05
CA GLY A 674 23.75 2.79 2.42
C GLY A 674 25.18 2.24 2.55
N ALA A 675 25.55 1.29 1.69
CA ALA A 675 26.88 0.68 1.71
C ALA A 675 27.96 1.62 1.16
N SER A 676 27.73 2.27 0.02
CA SER A 676 28.67 3.28 -0.54
C SER A 676 28.82 4.49 0.38
N LEU A 677 27.77 4.89 1.10
CA LEU A 677 27.87 5.93 2.13
C LEU A 677 28.80 5.50 3.27
N GLN A 678 28.77 4.24 3.71
CA GLN A 678 29.70 3.73 4.71
C GLN A 678 31.15 3.72 4.23
N LEU A 679 31.38 3.32 2.96
CA LEU A 679 32.71 3.37 2.36
C LEU A 679 33.23 4.81 2.30
N LEU A 680 32.36 5.76 1.93
CA LEU A 680 32.68 7.18 1.89
C LEU A 680 33.05 7.71 3.27
N LEU A 681 32.25 7.44 4.30
CA LEU A 681 32.51 7.86 5.67
C LEU A 681 33.82 7.28 6.20
N TYR A 682 34.08 6.00 5.94
CA TYR A 682 35.33 5.36 6.28
C TYR A 682 36.51 6.03 5.58
N ASP A 683 36.41 6.35 4.30
CA ASP A 683 37.47 7.03 3.54
C ASP A 683 37.72 8.46 4.04
N VAL A 684 36.69 9.18 4.48
CA VAL A 684 36.82 10.49 5.13
C VAL A 684 37.59 10.36 6.45
N GLU A 685 37.30 9.33 7.24
CA GLU A 685 38.04 9.04 8.46
C GLU A 685 39.52 8.73 8.15
N GLN A 686 39.80 7.89 7.16
CA GLN A 686 41.18 7.58 6.76
C GLN A 686 41.92 8.84 6.30
N GLU A 687 41.29 9.67 5.48
CA GLU A 687 41.87 10.91 4.96
C GLU A 687 42.16 11.91 6.09
N TYR A 688 41.23 12.06 7.05
CA TYR A 688 41.42 12.92 8.23
C TYR A 688 42.63 12.49 9.06
N PHE A 689 42.77 11.19 9.32
CA PHE A 689 43.90 10.63 10.06
C PHE A 689 45.16 10.42 9.18
N ARG A 690 45.15 10.87 7.93
CA ARG A 690 46.27 10.74 6.97
C ARG A 690 46.76 9.31 6.79
N LYS A 691 45.83 8.35 6.80
CA LYS A 691 46.12 6.95 6.49
C LYS A 691 46.15 6.75 4.96
N PRO A 692 46.79 5.67 4.46
CA PRO A 692 46.84 5.40 3.03
C PRO A 692 45.44 5.28 2.42
N ALA A 693 45.23 5.94 1.29
CA ALA A 693 43.97 5.87 0.55
C ALA A 693 43.72 4.45 0.05
N ILE A 694 42.49 3.97 0.24
CA ILE A 694 42.02 2.70 -0.32
C ILE A 694 41.50 2.97 -1.74
N LEU A 695 41.96 2.19 -2.70
CA LEU A 695 41.44 2.24 -4.05
C LEU A 695 40.05 1.59 -4.08
N ARG A 696 39.04 2.35 -4.46
CA ARG A 696 37.65 1.89 -4.63
C ARG A 696 37.37 1.61 -6.10
N SER A 697 36.48 0.65 -6.38
CA SER A 697 35.92 0.51 -7.73
C SER A 697 34.86 1.60 -7.96
N GLY A 698 34.73 2.05 -9.21
CA GLY A 698 33.86 3.15 -9.61
C GLY A 698 32.48 2.71 -10.10
N ILE A 699 31.68 3.65 -10.61
CA ILE A 699 30.32 3.39 -11.14
C ILE A 699 30.32 2.39 -12.29
N LEU A 700 31.40 2.32 -13.09
CA LEU A 700 31.51 1.39 -14.20
C LEU A 700 31.32 -0.07 -13.77
N THR A 701 31.78 -0.44 -12.58
CA THR A 701 31.63 -1.80 -12.03
C THR A 701 30.16 -2.13 -11.75
N ALA A 702 29.41 -1.20 -11.17
CA ALA A 702 27.97 -1.36 -10.91
C ALA A 702 27.16 -1.41 -12.22
N VAL A 703 27.50 -0.57 -13.19
CA VAL A 703 26.85 -0.56 -14.52
C VAL A 703 27.15 -1.86 -15.28
N LYS A 704 28.41 -2.32 -15.29
CA LYS A 704 28.80 -3.58 -15.93
C LYS A 704 28.01 -4.74 -15.33
N ARG A 705 27.94 -4.85 -14.00
CA ARG A 705 27.15 -5.88 -13.33
C ARG A 705 25.68 -5.84 -13.74
N HIS A 706 25.07 -4.64 -13.78
CA HIS A 706 23.65 -4.48 -14.09
C HIS A 706 23.29 -4.89 -15.53
N PHE A 707 24.10 -4.51 -16.52
CA PHE A 707 23.77 -4.76 -17.94
C PHE A 707 24.32 -6.07 -18.51
N MET A 708 25.12 -6.81 -17.74
CA MET A 708 25.64 -8.12 -18.14
C MET A 708 24.72 -9.30 -17.79
N GLU A 709 23.69 -9.06 -17.00
CA GLU A 709 22.67 -10.06 -16.67
C GLU A 709 21.73 -10.36 -17.84
N ASP A 710 21.14 -11.56 -17.81
CA ASP A 710 20.12 -11.95 -18.78
C ASP A 710 18.80 -11.22 -18.47
N ARG A 711 18.58 -10.10 -19.18
CA ARG A 711 17.39 -9.26 -19.02
C ARG A 711 16.12 -9.94 -19.53
N ASP A 712 16.22 -10.81 -20.53
CA ASP A 712 15.06 -11.47 -21.13
C ASP A 712 14.55 -12.60 -20.21
N GLU A 713 15.48 -13.35 -19.62
CA GLU A 713 15.17 -14.33 -18.58
C GLU A 713 14.57 -13.65 -17.35
N ALA A 714 15.20 -12.58 -16.87
CA ALA A 714 14.73 -11.84 -15.71
C ALA A 714 13.34 -11.23 -15.95
N ALA A 715 13.09 -10.62 -17.13
CA ALA A 715 11.78 -10.09 -17.49
C ALA A 715 10.71 -11.19 -17.57
N SER A 716 11.05 -12.36 -18.10
CA SER A 716 10.14 -13.51 -18.19
C SER A 716 9.76 -14.02 -16.80
N PHE A 717 10.73 -14.12 -15.89
CA PHE A 717 10.50 -14.48 -14.49
C PHE A 717 9.54 -13.49 -13.82
N TRP A 718 9.82 -12.19 -13.87
CA TRP A 718 8.98 -11.18 -13.19
C TRP A 718 7.57 -11.10 -13.78
N LYS A 719 7.42 -11.27 -15.10
CA LYS A 719 6.11 -11.33 -15.75
C LYS A 719 5.28 -12.48 -15.22
N SER A 720 5.88 -13.65 -15.01
CA SER A 720 5.22 -14.81 -14.43
C SER A 720 4.93 -14.63 -12.93
N TYR A 721 5.92 -14.14 -12.17
CA TYR A 721 5.81 -13.91 -10.73
C TYR A 721 4.68 -12.93 -10.37
N LEU A 722 4.54 -11.86 -11.16
CA LEU A 722 3.54 -10.82 -10.97
C LEU A 722 2.21 -11.10 -11.67
N GLU A 723 2.05 -12.24 -12.33
CA GLU A 723 0.83 -12.56 -13.05
C GLU A 723 -0.39 -12.57 -12.11
N ASN A 724 -1.47 -11.90 -12.50
CA ASN A 724 -2.70 -11.75 -11.72
C ASN A 724 -2.53 -11.04 -10.35
N SER A 725 -1.42 -10.34 -10.11
CA SER A 725 -1.22 -9.61 -8.84
C SER A 725 -2.19 -8.44 -8.70
N VAL A 726 -2.64 -8.21 -7.47
CA VAL A 726 -3.35 -6.98 -7.11
C VAL A 726 -2.39 -6.09 -6.34
N PHE A 727 -2.27 -4.84 -6.76
CA PHE A 727 -1.50 -3.82 -6.06
C PHE A 727 -2.47 -2.82 -5.44
N PRO A 728 -3.07 -3.15 -4.28
CA PRO A 728 -3.99 -2.23 -3.63
C PRO A 728 -3.21 -1.03 -3.12
N ALA A 729 -3.63 0.16 -3.53
CA ALA A 729 -3.03 1.37 -3.00
C ALA A 729 -3.13 1.42 -1.47
N PHE A 730 -2.08 1.89 -0.80
CA PHE A 730 -2.10 2.05 0.65
C PHE A 730 -3.25 3.00 1.03
N PRO A 731 -4.16 2.57 1.90
CA PRO A 731 -5.40 3.30 2.09
C PRO A 731 -5.16 4.57 2.90
N CYS A 732 -5.81 5.68 2.51
CA CYS A 732 -5.85 6.88 3.35
C CYS A 732 -6.48 6.57 4.71
N ILE A 733 -5.77 6.82 5.82
CA ILE A 733 -6.23 6.52 7.19
C ILE A 733 -6.68 7.81 7.89
N ARG A 734 -7.20 8.75 7.11
CA ARG A 734 -7.75 10.03 7.57
C ARG A 734 -9.18 10.19 7.08
N ALA A 735 -9.96 10.94 7.84
CA ALA A 735 -11.33 11.29 7.47
C ALA A 735 -11.40 12.27 6.29
N THR A 736 -10.39 13.14 6.15
CA THR A 736 -10.31 14.14 5.09
C THR A 736 -9.41 13.70 3.97
N LEU A 737 -9.70 14.19 2.78
CA LEU A 737 -8.76 14.19 1.68
C LEU A 737 -7.54 15.05 2.08
N PRO A 738 -6.34 14.62 1.68
CA PRO A 738 -5.12 15.43 1.65
C PRO A 738 -5.34 16.88 1.21
N SER A 739 -4.66 17.84 1.84
CA SER A 739 -4.48 19.19 1.26
C SER A 739 -3.05 19.39 0.79
N GLU A 740 -2.87 20.13 -0.30
CA GLU A 740 -1.56 20.42 -0.90
C GLU A 740 -0.61 21.21 0.02
N ASP A 741 -1.15 21.94 1.02
CA ASP A 741 -0.37 22.72 2.00
C ASP A 741 0.21 21.88 3.17
N GLU A 742 -0.12 20.59 3.25
CA GLU A 742 0.44 19.71 4.28
C GLU A 742 1.86 19.29 3.88
N GLY A 743 2.86 19.99 4.44
CA GLY A 743 4.28 19.68 4.22
C GLY A 743 4.67 18.24 4.57
N PRO A 744 5.88 17.80 4.16
CA PRO A 744 6.32 16.42 4.34
C PRO A 744 6.23 15.98 5.80
N HIS A 745 5.60 14.83 6.01
CA HIS A 745 5.44 14.24 7.32
C HIS A 745 6.80 13.69 7.78
N GLY A 746 7.30 14.13 8.94
CA GLY A 746 8.57 13.64 9.48
C GLY A 746 8.56 12.14 9.76
N THR A 747 9.74 11.58 10.05
CA THR A 747 9.88 10.16 10.40
C THR A 747 9.27 9.83 11.77
N THR A 748 8.86 8.57 11.91
CA THR A 748 8.51 7.96 13.20
C THR A 748 9.41 6.78 13.44
N THR A 749 10.08 6.77 14.59
CA THR A 749 11.04 5.72 14.96
C THR A 749 10.47 4.84 16.06
N PHE A 750 10.68 3.53 15.96
CA PHE A 750 10.27 2.54 16.94
C PHE A 750 11.41 1.56 17.23
N LEU A 751 11.77 1.42 18.51
CA LEU A 751 12.75 0.45 18.94
C LEU A 751 12.05 -0.84 19.39
N SER A 752 12.38 -1.95 18.72
CA SER A 752 11.80 -3.26 18.99
C SER A 752 12.31 -3.86 20.30
N GLU A 753 11.44 -4.65 20.95
CA GLU A 753 11.82 -5.56 22.02
C GLU A 753 12.57 -6.80 21.49
N VAL A 754 12.44 -7.11 20.20
CA VAL A 754 13.12 -8.22 19.55
C VAL A 754 14.53 -7.79 19.15
N GLU A 755 15.52 -8.50 19.68
CA GLU A 755 16.92 -8.37 19.27
C GLU A 755 17.20 -9.16 17.99
N MET A 756 18.14 -8.65 17.18
CA MET A 756 18.57 -9.26 15.93
C MET A 756 19.04 -10.71 16.14
N LYS A 757 19.78 -10.98 17.22
CA LYS A 757 20.23 -12.34 17.57
C LYS A 757 19.03 -13.28 17.80
N GLY A 758 18.04 -12.83 18.56
CA GLY A 758 16.83 -13.60 18.81
C GLY A 758 15.98 -13.83 17.54
N LEU A 759 15.93 -12.83 16.65
CA LEU A 759 15.30 -12.97 15.34
C LEU A 759 16.03 -14.01 14.47
N GLN A 760 17.37 -13.95 14.39
CA GLN A 760 18.19 -14.92 13.66
C GLN A 760 17.99 -16.35 14.19
N GLU A 761 18.06 -16.56 15.50
CA GLU A 761 17.89 -17.88 16.12
C GLU A 761 16.49 -18.47 15.89
N LYS A 762 15.44 -17.64 15.87
CA LYS A 762 14.07 -18.09 15.59
C LYS A 762 13.85 -18.34 14.11
N ALA A 763 14.33 -17.45 13.24
CA ALA A 763 14.26 -17.63 11.78
C ALA A 763 14.96 -18.93 11.37
N ALA A 764 16.15 -19.18 11.91
CA ALA A 764 16.89 -20.41 11.68
C ALA A 764 16.10 -21.66 12.10
N ARG A 765 15.50 -21.66 13.31
CA ARG A 765 14.63 -22.77 13.76
C ARG A 765 13.43 -23.03 12.85
N MET A 766 12.95 -22.00 12.15
CA MET A 766 11.85 -22.08 11.17
C MET A 766 12.33 -22.37 9.75
N GLN A 767 13.64 -22.60 9.54
CA GLN A 767 14.25 -22.74 8.21
C GLN A 767 13.95 -21.52 7.31
N SER A 768 13.97 -20.33 7.89
CA SER A 768 13.68 -19.06 7.23
C SER A 768 14.80 -18.04 7.49
N SER A 769 14.69 -16.86 6.87
CA SER A 769 15.62 -15.74 7.07
C SER A 769 14.98 -14.59 7.87
N PRO A 770 15.76 -13.77 8.59
CA PRO A 770 15.26 -12.55 9.24
C PRO A 770 14.49 -11.65 8.27
N LEU A 771 14.99 -11.47 7.03
CA LEU A 771 14.33 -10.69 5.99
C LEU A 771 12.95 -11.27 5.65
N SER A 772 12.84 -12.58 5.45
CA SER A 772 11.56 -13.23 5.14
C SER A 772 10.56 -13.08 6.28
N VAL A 773 11.00 -13.15 7.55
CA VAL A 773 10.13 -12.90 8.70
C VAL A 773 9.62 -11.46 8.70
N LEU A 774 10.48 -10.48 8.43
CA LEU A 774 10.10 -9.06 8.34
C LEU A 774 9.14 -8.80 7.17
N GLN A 775 9.41 -9.38 6.00
CA GLN A 775 8.55 -9.30 4.81
C GLN A 775 7.17 -9.92 5.06
N SER A 776 7.12 -11.10 5.68
CA SER A 776 5.84 -11.74 6.04
C SER A 776 5.07 -10.94 7.09
N ALA A 777 5.76 -10.38 8.09
CA ALA A 777 5.12 -9.49 9.07
C ALA A 777 4.54 -8.23 8.40
N TRP A 778 5.31 -7.60 7.50
CA TRP A 778 4.84 -6.44 6.74
C TRP A 778 3.65 -6.77 5.85
N ALA A 779 3.66 -7.92 5.16
CA ALA A 779 2.52 -8.38 4.37
C ALA A 779 1.25 -8.55 5.22
N VAL A 780 1.36 -9.11 6.43
CA VAL A 780 0.22 -9.27 7.35
C VAL A 780 -0.34 -7.89 7.75
N ILE A 781 0.52 -6.94 8.08
CA ILE A 781 0.12 -5.55 8.40
C ILE A 781 -0.59 -4.92 7.19
N LEU A 782 0.00 -5.00 6.00
CA LEU A 782 -0.59 -4.46 4.77
C LEU A 782 -1.94 -5.08 4.48
N SER A 783 -2.07 -6.40 4.57
CA SER A 783 -3.35 -7.10 4.34
C SER A 783 -4.44 -6.65 5.29
N THR A 784 -4.06 -6.21 6.48
CA THR A 784 -5.02 -5.72 7.48
C THR A 784 -5.45 -4.28 7.21
N TYR A 785 -4.56 -3.44 6.66
CA TYR A 785 -4.90 -2.08 6.24
C TYR A 785 -5.68 -2.06 4.94
N THR A 786 -5.16 -2.70 3.88
CA THR A 786 -5.80 -2.75 2.55
C THR A 786 -7.04 -3.61 2.57
N GLY A 787 -7.04 -4.60 3.47
CA GLY A 787 -8.07 -5.60 3.54
C GLY A 787 -8.01 -6.68 2.47
N GLU A 788 -7.02 -6.61 1.59
CA GLU A 788 -6.74 -7.62 0.57
C GLU A 788 -5.82 -8.70 1.11
N ARG A 789 -5.92 -9.90 0.54
CA ARG A 789 -5.08 -11.05 0.97
C ARG A 789 -3.85 -11.25 0.11
N ASP A 790 -3.91 -10.82 -1.14
CA ASP A 790 -2.77 -10.74 -2.03
C ASP A 790 -2.24 -9.32 -1.91
N VAL A 791 -1.03 -9.19 -1.36
CA VAL A 791 -0.37 -7.90 -1.13
C VAL A 791 1.00 -7.90 -1.77
N ALA A 792 1.38 -6.76 -2.30
CA ALA A 792 2.70 -6.55 -2.86
C ALA A 792 3.30 -5.22 -2.38
N PHE A 793 4.62 -5.22 -2.22
CA PHE A 793 5.41 -4.07 -1.78
C PHE A 793 6.84 -4.17 -2.34
N ALA A 794 7.59 -3.08 -2.34
CA ALA A 794 8.98 -3.12 -2.77
C ALA A 794 9.91 -3.60 -1.64
N ASN A 795 10.92 -4.36 -2.03
CA ASN A 795 12.06 -4.67 -1.20
C ASN A 795 13.32 -4.00 -1.77
N ILE A 796 14.06 -3.30 -0.90
CA ILE A 796 15.39 -2.79 -1.24
C ILE A 796 16.43 -3.82 -0.82
N ALA A 797 17.27 -4.23 -1.77
CA ALA A 797 18.41 -5.12 -1.54
C ALA A 797 19.70 -4.49 -2.04
N SER A 798 20.83 -4.96 -1.51
CA SER A 798 22.16 -4.63 -2.03
C SER A 798 22.64 -5.75 -2.94
N ASP A 799 23.15 -5.41 -4.13
CA ASP A 799 23.77 -6.37 -5.06
C ASP A 799 25.27 -6.62 -4.78
N ARG A 800 25.76 -6.22 -3.61
CA ARG A 800 27.17 -6.38 -3.20
C ARG A 800 27.45 -7.81 -2.73
N PHE A 801 27.20 -8.77 -3.61
CA PHE A 801 27.39 -10.19 -3.35
C PHE A 801 28.75 -10.72 -3.79
N ASN A 802 29.50 -9.94 -4.57
CA ASN A 802 30.82 -10.28 -5.09
C ASN A 802 31.87 -9.23 -4.66
N ASP A 803 33.14 -9.65 -4.69
CA ASP A 803 34.28 -8.84 -4.23
C ASP A 803 34.40 -7.50 -4.99
N ASP A 804 34.04 -7.48 -6.28
CA ASP A 804 34.11 -6.28 -7.12
C ASP A 804 33.16 -5.17 -6.67
N LEU A 805 31.94 -5.55 -6.25
CA LEU A 805 30.94 -4.61 -5.74
C LEU A 805 31.05 -4.36 -4.24
N GLU A 806 31.65 -5.24 -3.45
CA GLU A 806 31.88 -4.98 -2.02
C GLU A 806 32.64 -3.66 -1.82
N ASN A 807 33.64 -3.40 -2.66
CA ASN A 807 34.50 -2.22 -2.61
C ASN A 807 34.07 -1.05 -3.53
N CYS A 808 32.85 -1.11 -4.09
CA CYS A 808 32.37 -0.12 -5.06
C CYS A 808 31.85 1.16 -4.41
N SER A 809 32.40 2.30 -4.82
CA SER A 809 32.04 3.63 -4.32
C SER A 809 30.72 4.19 -4.86
N ALA A 810 30.01 3.43 -5.70
CA ALA A 810 28.80 3.83 -6.40
C ALA A 810 27.57 3.00 -5.92
N PRO A 811 26.32 3.45 -6.18
CA PRO A 811 25.13 2.74 -5.75
C PRO A 811 25.01 1.38 -6.46
N ALA A 812 24.83 0.33 -5.66
CA ALA A 812 24.56 -1.04 -6.10
C ALA A 812 23.25 -1.55 -5.49
N LEU A 813 22.31 -0.64 -5.23
CA LEU A 813 20.99 -0.99 -4.71
C LEU A 813 20.10 -1.53 -5.83
N VAL A 814 19.27 -2.50 -5.49
CA VAL A 814 18.24 -3.06 -6.37
C VAL A 814 16.90 -3.01 -5.66
N ILE A 815 15.87 -2.61 -6.40
CA ILE A 815 14.49 -2.59 -5.93
C ILE A 815 13.73 -3.68 -6.69
N HIS A 816 13.09 -4.59 -5.97
CA HIS A 816 12.26 -5.63 -6.57
C HIS A 816 10.95 -5.82 -5.79
N PRO A 817 9.85 -6.22 -6.46
CA PRO A 817 8.59 -6.46 -5.79
C PRO A 817 8.62 -7.75 -4.98
N VAL A 818 7.98 -7.72 -3.83
CA VAL A 818 7.66 -8.89 -3.01
C VAL A 818 6.15 -9.04 -3.00
N ARG A 819 5.64 -10.20 -3.40
CA ARG A 819 4.22 -10.54 -3.39
C ARG A 819 3.96 -11.63 -2.37
N LEU A 820 2.91 -11.48 -1.57
CA LEU A 820 2.49 -12.50 -0.61
C LEU A 820 0.97 -12.69 -0.62
N THR A 821 0.55 -13.93 -0.82
CA THR A 821 -0.86 -14.33 -0.70
C THR A 821 -1.11 -14.94 0.68
N LEU A 822 -1.82 -14.22 1.53
CA LEU A 822 -2.22 -14.63 2.87
C LEU A 822 -3.56 -15.35 2.82
N ASP A 823 -3.59 -16.55 2.25
CA ASP A 823 -4.80 -17.37 2.23
C ASP A 823 -4.84 -18.33 3.43
N PRO A 824 -5.88 -18.27 4.28
CA PRO A 824 -6.07 -19.20 5.37
C PRO A 824 -6.61 -20.52 4.81
N GLN A 825 -5.76 -21.27 4.11
CA GLN A 825 -6.01 -22.70 3.96
C GLN A 825 -5.90 -23.34 5.35
N PRO A 826 -6.83 -24.23 5.74
CA PRO A 826 -6.74 -24.94 7.01
C PRO A 826 -5.36 -25.62 7.12
N GLY A 827 -4.57 -25.25 8.13
CA GLY A 827 -3.27 -25.85 8.40
C GLY A 827 -2.04 -25.03 8.00
N VAL A 828 -2.19 -23.95 7.21
CA VAL A 828 -1.06 -23.06 6.88
C VAL A 828 -0.70 -22.20 8.09
N THR A 829 0.53 -22.31 8.56
CA THR A 829 1.09 -21.59 9.70
C THR A 829 1.91 -20.38 9.25
N ASN A 830 2.20 -19.45 10.17
CA ASN A 830 3.15 -18.37 9.91
C ASN A 830 4.53 -18.90 9.51
N MET A 831 4.90 -20.08 10.01
CA MET A 831 6.16 -20.74 9.67
C MET A 831 6.17 -21.09 8.17
N ASP A 832 5.12 -21.75 7.67
CA ASP A 832 5.00 -22.12 6.26
C ASP A 832 5.10 -20.89 5.33
N VAL A 833 4.44 -19.78 5.71
CA VAL A 833 4.50 -18.52 4.98
C VAL A 833 5.94 -17.97 4.92
N THR A 834 6.64 -17.96 6.06
CA THR A 834 8.02 -17.44 6.11
C THR A 834 9.03 -18.34 5.39
N THR A 835 8.83 -19.65 5.41
CA THR A 835 9.69 -20.62 4.69
C THR A 835 9.48 -20.52 3.19
N ALA A 836 8.23 -20.46 2.72
CA ALA A 836 7.92 -20.23 1.30
C ALA A 836 8.53 -18.91 0.81
N ARG A 837 8.41 -17.84 1.60
CA ARG A 837 9.02 -16.53 1.30
C ARG A 837 10.54 -16.61 1.17
N THR A 838 11.21 -17.40 2.00
CA THR A 838 12.67 -17.60 1.90
C THR A 838 13.06 -18.25 0.57
N LYS A 839 12.33 -19.28 0.14
CA LYS A 839 12.56 -19.92 -1.17
C LYS A 839 12.32 -18.96 -2.33
N GLU A 840 11.21 -18.25 -2.32
CA GLU A 840 10.89 -17.31 -3.39
C GLU A 840 11.87 -16.11 -3.42
N ASN A 841 12.40 -15.66 -2.28
CA ASN A 841 13.46 -14.65 -2.27
C ASN A 841 14.72 -15.16 -2.98
N ALA A 842 15.11 -16.42 -2.73
CA ALA A 842 16.26 -17.03 -3.40
C ALA A 842 16.11 -17.06 -4.93
N GLU A 843 14.89 -17.32 -5.42
CA GLU A 843 14.57 -17.26 -6.84
C GLU A 843 14.61 -15.81 -7.35
N ALA A 844 13.97 -14.87 -6.65
CA ALA A 844 13.96 -13.45 -7.02
C ALA A 844 15.36 -12.82 -7.08
N PHE A 845 16.27 -13.20 -6.18
CA PHE A 845 17.66 -12.71 -6.16
C PHE A 845 18.49 -13.09 -7.40
N ARG A 846 18.03 -14.06 -8.20
CA ARG A 846 18.67 -14.41 -9.49
C ARG A 846 18.30 -13.47 -10.62
N HIS A 847 17.20 -12.73 -10.46
CA HIS A 847 16.60 -11.93 -11.51
C HIS A 847 16.55 -10.44 -11.14
N LEU A 848 17.47 -9.98 -10.29
CA LEU A 848 17.51 -8.63 -9.72
C LEU A 848 17.54 -7.49 -10.77
N HIS A 849 18.14 -7.72 -11.94
CA HIS A 849 18.48 -6.65 -12.90
C HIS A 849 17.49 -6.53 -14.07
N ALA A 850 16.22 -6.85 -13.83
CA ALA A 850 15.18 -6.64 -14.83
C ALA A 850 14.72 -5.17 -14.88
N PRO A 851 14.32 -4.66 -16.05
CA PRO A 851 13.62 -3.37 -16.16
C PRO A 851 12.18 -3.51 -15.63
N ILE A 852 12.02 -3.54 -14.31
CA ILE A 852 10.69 -3.58 -13.66
C ILE A 852 10.14 -2.15 -13.55
N SER A 853 9.88 -1.51 -14.68
CA SER A 853 9.29 -0.16 -14.72
C SER A 853 7.76 -0.16 -14.54
N SER A 854 7.12 -1.33 -14.56
CA SER A 854 5.65 -1.49 -14.57
C SER A 854 5.03 -2.06 -13.29
N ALA A 855 5.83 -2.46 -12.29
CA ALA A 855 5.29 -2.91 -11.00
C ALA A 855 4.86 -1.70 -10.16
N SER A 856 3.56 -1.50 -10.02
CA SER A 856 2.98 -0.43 -9.19
C SER A 856 2.90 -0.89 -7.75
N TYR A 857 3.88 -0.56 -6.91
CA TYR A 857 3.76 -0.66 -5.45
C TYR A 857 3.96 0.72 -4.84
N ASP A 858 3.34 0.93 -3.68
CA ASP A 858 3.33 2.21 -3.00
C ASP A 858 3.72 2.07 -1.52
N THR A 859 4.30 0.93 -1.15
CA THR A 859 5.06 0.80 0.11
C THR A 859 6.37 0.07 -0.10
N VAL A 860 7.35 0.38 0.75
CA VAL A 860 8.70 -0.17 0.70
C VAL A 860 9.10 -0.72 2.07
N LEU A 861 9.75 -1.88 2.06
CA LEU A 861 10.48 -2.42 3.21
C LEU A 861 11.97 -2.49 2.86
N ALA A 862 12.81 -1.84 3.65
CA ALA A 862 14.26 -1.93 3.54
C ALA A 862 14.84 -2.48 4.83
N PHE A 863 15.55 -3.61 4.77
CA PHE A 863 16.24 -4.17 5.92
C PHE A 863 17.75 -3.94 5.78
N GLN A 864 18.28 -3.10 6.65
CA GLN A 864 19.67 -2.66 6.62
C GLN A 864 20.46 -3.37 7.72
N GLN A 865 21.10 -4.47 7.33
CA GLN A 865 22.06 -5.18 8.14
C GLN A 865 23.45 -4.82 7.64
N PHE A 866 24.02 -3.75 8.17
CA PHE A 866 25.42 -3.45 7.92
C PHE A 866 26.28 -4.34 8.80
N ALA A 867 27.37 -4.90 8.24
CA ALA A 867 28.37 -5.58 9.04
C ALA A 867 28.90 -4.55 10.06
N GLY A 868 28.55 -4.72 11.33
CA GLY A 868 28.96 -3.82 12.41
C GLY A 868 30.46 -3.55 12.32
N GLY A 869 30.81 -2.31 12.04
CA GLY A 869 32.18 -1.97 11.67
C GLY A 869 32.39 -0.53 11.20
N SER A 870 31.58 0.45 11.60
CA SER A 870 32.20 1.75 11.92
C SER A 870 32.60 1.65 13.39
N GLY A 871 33.88 1.92 13.67
CA GLY A 871 34.29 2.19 15.04
C GLY A 871 33.36 3.24 15.65
N LYS A 872 33.32 3.37 16.98
CA LYS A 872 32.71 4.54 17.61
C LYS A 872 33.13 5.77 16.79
N ASP A 873 32.20 6.41 16.07
CA ASP A 873 32.52 7.50 15.16
C ASP A 873 33.10 8.64 15.99
N VAL A 874 34.42 8.64 16.19
CA VAL A 874 35.05 9.52 17.19
C VAL A 874 34.99 10.96 16.69
N LEU A 875 34.97 11.15 15.37
CA LEU A 875 34.93 12.46 14.70
C LEU A 875 33.61 13.21 14.96
N TYR A 876 32.52 12.51 15.24
CA TYR A 876 31.19 13.09 15.30
C TYR A 876 30.56 12.91 16.67
N ARG A 877 30.06 14.01 17.24
CA ARG A 877 29.29 14.00 18.48
C ARG A 877 27.92 13.34 18.28
N SER A 878 27.30 13.59 17.14
CA SER A 878 26.01 13.01 16.76
C SER A 878 25.83 13.05 15.25
N VAL A 879 25.15 12.05 14.71
CA VAL A 879 24.69 12.02 13.32
C VAL A 879 23.17 12.06 13.31
N SER A 880 22.58 12.97 12.54
CA SER A 880 21.14 13.02 12.33
C SER A 880 20.82 12.94 10.84
N VAL A 881 19.80 12.15 10.52
CA VAL A 881 19.33 11.91 9.15
C VAL A 881 17.87 12.35 9.09
N PRO A 882 17.58 13.58 8.65
CA PRO A 882 16.21 14.04 8.43
C PRO A 882 15.45 13.14 7.44
N ALA A 883 14.12 13.20 7.50
CA ALA A 883 13.26 12.46 6.58
C ALA A 883 13.56 12.86 5.12
N MET A 884 13.93 11.87 4.31
CA MET A 884 14.08 12.05 2.87
C MET A 884 12.70 11.99 2.20
N GLY A 885 12.41 12.97 1.34
CA GLY A 885 11.23 12.91 0.49
C GLY A 885 11.28 11.70 -0.45
N ASN A 886 10.19 11.01 -0.69
CA ASN A 886 10.13 9.88 -1.61
C ASN A 886 8.80 9.91 -2.37
N ASP A 887 8.32 8.82 -2.96
CA ASP A 887 7.03 8.77 -3.66
C ASP A 887 6.15 7.62 -3.15
N GLN A 888 6.53 7.05 -2.01
CA GLN A 888 5.91 5.88 -1.42
C GLN A 888 4.90 6.30 -0.36
N ALA A 889 3.76 5.63 -0.26
CA ALA A 889 2.80 5.93 0.78
C ALA A 889 3.41 5.74 2.18
N VAL A 890 4.19 4.67 2.35
CA VAL A 890 5.00 4.38 3.54
C VAL A 890 6.29 3.66 3.14
N MET A 891 7.43 4.18 3.58
CA MET A 891 8.71 3.46 3.58
C MET A 891 9.07 3.04 5.00
N VAL A 892 9.34 1.75 5.20
CA VAL A 892 9.80 1.20 6.48
C VAL A 892 11.24 0.73 6.33
N GLU A 893 12.14 1.41 7.02
CA GLU A 893 13.55 1.04 7.13
C GLU A 893 13.80 0.36 8.46
N VAL A 894 14.52 -0.76 8.46
CA VAL A 894 14.82 -1.54 9.66
C VAL A 894 16.33 -1.61 9.84
N TYR A 895 16.83 -1.01 10.92
CA TYR A 895 18.24 -0.96 11.27
C TYR A 895 18.55 -1.86 12.45
N VAL A 896 19.77 -2.41 12.48
CA VAL A 896 20.31 -3.07 13.68
C VAL A 896 21.12 -2.05 14.48
N THR A 897 20.65 -1.71 15.67
CA THR A 897 21.35 -0.78 16.57
C THR A 897 22.63 -1.40 17.14
N VAL A 898 23.52 -0.58 17.69
CA VAL A 898 24.73 -1.03 18.41
C VAL A 898 24.41 -2.00 19.56
N SER A 899 23.22 -1.86 20.17
CA SER A 899 22.74 -2.76 21.23
C SER A 899 22.27 -4.12 20.72
N GLY A 900 22.19 -4.32 19.41
CA GLY A 900 21.62 -5.50 18.77
C GLY A 900 20.10 -5.48 18.61
N LYS A 901 19.40 -4.45 19.13
CA LYS A 901 17.96 -4.25 18.91
C LYS A 901 17.65 -3.75 17.50
N LEU A 902 16.45 -4.04 17.02
CA LEU A 902 15.95 -3.56 15.74
C LEU A 902 15.26 -2.20 15.91
N GLU A 903 15.70 -1.21 15.15
CA GLU A 903 15.07 0.11 15.05
C GLU A 903 14.31 0.21 13.72
N PHE A 904 13.02 0.48 13.81
CA PHE A 904 12.12 0.68 12.66
C PHE A 904 11.93 2.18 12.46
N VAL A 905 12.27 2.68 11.27
CA VAL A 905 12.03 4.05 10.86
C VAL A 905 10.96 4.03 9.79
N ALA A 906 9.78 4.55 10.12
CA ALA A 906 8.68 4.71 9.18
C ALA A 906 8.65 6.16 8.67
N THR A 907 8.81 6.32 7.36
CA THR A 907 8.72 7.59 6.66
C THR A 907 7.42 7.62 5.85
N PRO A 908 6.34 8.21 6.39
CA PRO A 908 5.11 8.44 5.63
C PRO A 908 5.34 9.58 4.64
N PHE A 909 5.29 9.33 3.34
CA PHE A 909 5.39 10.40 2.36
C PHE A 909 4.02 10.77 1.77
N SER A 910 3.04 9.87 1.85
CA SER A 910 1.68 10.22 1.45
C SER A 910 0.97 11.09 2.50
N THR A 911 0.20 12.03 1.98
CA THR A 911 -0.88 12.73 2.68
C THR A 911 -1.99 11.79 3.19
N ALA A 912 -1.87 10.48 2.92
CA ALA A 912 -2.76 9.43 3.36
C ALA A 912 -2.68 9.16 4.88
N LEU A 913 -1.63 9.62 5.58
CA LEU A 913 -1.40 9.41 7.02
C LEU A 913 -1.10 10.72 7.76
N ARG A 914 -1.64 10.93 8.97
CA ARG A 914 -1.11 11.96 9.91
C ARG A 914 0.00 11.34 10.76
N ARG A 915 0.98 12.16 11.17
CA ARG A 915 2.03 11.78 12.13
C ARG A 915 1.46 11.19 13.43
N ARG A 916 0.28 11.69 13.86
CA ARG A 916 -0.43 11.19 15.04
C ARG A 916 -1.11 9.84 14.80
N SER A 917 -1.58 9.53 13.60
CA SER A 917 -2.15 8.20 13.28
C SER A 917 -1.10 7.08 13.35
N LEU A 918 0.17 7.41 13.05
CA LEU A 918 1.33 6.54 13.32
C LEU A 918 1.67 6.42 14.81
N THR A 919 1.14 7.29 15.67
CA THR A 919 1.41 7.32 17.11
C THR A 919 0.24 6.77 17.95
N VAL A 920 -1.01 6.98 17.51
CA VAL A 920 -2.26 6.58 18.21
C VAL A 920 -2.44 5.06 18.20
N ASN A 921 -1.93 4.36 17.18
CA ASN A 921 -1.86 2.89 17.21
C ASN A 921 -0.83 2.34 18.20
N PHE A 922 0.14 3.15 18.62
CA PHE A 922 1.28 2.70 19.43
C PHE A 922 1.19 3.14 20.90
N TYR A 923 0.53 4.27 21.20
CA TYR A 923 0.29 4.67 22.61
C TYR A 923 -0.70 3.76 23.33
N LEU A 924 -1.68 3.18 22.61
CA LEU A 924 -2.68 2.28 23.22
C LEU A 924 -2.14 0.88 23.54
N GLN A 925 -0.99 0.47 22.96
CA GLN A 925 -0.35 -0.81 23.29
C GLN A 925 0.67 -0.68 24.44
N THR A 926 1.26 0.50 24.64
CA THR A 926 2.24 0.73 25.71
C THR A 926 1.61 1.24 27.02
N SER A 927 0.44 1.88 26.96
CA SER A 927 -0.33 2.30 28.15
C SER A 927 -1.30 1.22 28.64
N GLY A 928 -0.80 0.01 28.86
CA GLY A 928 -1.48 -1.03 29.64
C GLY A 928 -1.52 -0.75 31.15
N ARG A 929 -1.61 0.52 31.58
CA ARG A 929 -1.75 0.93 32.99
C ARG A 929 -2.65 2.18 33.14
N GLU A 930 -3.88 1.89 33.55
CA GLU A 930 -4.79 2.63 34.46
C GLU A 930 -5.25 4.10 34.23
N ASP A 931 -4.64 4.95 33.39
CA ASP A 931 -4.90 6.41 33.51
C ASP A 931 -5.92 7.08 32.55
N LEU A 932 -6.81 6.34 31.87
CA LEU A 932 -7.83 6.94 30.97
C LEU A 932 -9.27 6.92 31.50
N ARG A 933 -9.49 6.73 32.81
CA ARG A 933 -10.85 6.69 33.40
C ARG A 933 -11.51 8.04 33.68
N HIS A 934 -10.87 9.19 33.44
CA HIS A 934 -11.40 10.46 33.98
C HIS A 934 -11.64 11.64 33.01
N SER A 935 -11.40 11.57 31.70
CA SER A 935 -11.51 12.77 30.84
C SER A 935 -12.60 12.78 29.76
N THR A 936 -13.56 11.85 29.74
CA THR A 936 -14.59 11.78 28.67
C THR A 936 -16.04 11.88 29.17
N LEU A 937 -16.26 12.47 30.35
CA LEU A 937 -17.56 12.92 30.82
C LEU A 937 -17.52 14.43 31.09
N ARG A 938 -17.62 15.22 30.02
CA ARG A 938 -18.20 16.57 30.02
C ARG A 938 -18.69 16.94 28.64
#